data_AF-A0A938BFM6-F1
#
_entry.id   AF-A0A938BFM6-F1
#
_cell.length_a   1.000
_cell.length_b   1.000
_cell.length_c   1.000
_cell.angle_alpha   90.00
_cell.angle_beta   90.00
_cell.angle_gamma   90.00
#
_symmetry.space_group_name_H-M   'P 1'
#
loop_
_entity.id
_entity.type
_entity.pdbx_description
1 polymer ?
#
loop_
_entity_poly.entity_id
_entity_poly.type
_entity_poly.pdbx_seq_one_letter_code
_entity_poly.pdbx_strand_id
1 'polypeptide(L)'
;MKWGQVSESNNIQSLASGTAKLTAAPLLALLFLLPTISFAAIVSSQPDHSVDTRGIIMGSDCITLATSTSNRVGNLTLFFGTNTFTNIAPPGPNWITYIGTFASPDCSSGPIGYGIYKDSYQPTADNTSHTFDATLGFWDGLLYRGYGSQDVATSAPSLAGARSFMITAERATTPTFSSNGMYPCSGYCLAYLQGNGTTSAYILEDDVVTATPACTEHCNSNVLFLPGIMGSRLYDDGEKRWEPSGEEDVQALYLDTVGKSVSPDVIATEVINEIPITGGNIYKSFVADLAAASSTGTIAGYAAFPYDWRLSIPDILAEGALEETLRTLAVSSRTGKVTIVAHSNGGLLAKALVRALGPSASDLIDQIILVGVPQLGTPQAIGALLHGYDTGIPFDWFPFILSPERARDFAQNAPFAYHLLPHEDYYNNIGSSITTPPVTFESGAATQLFTDRYGMALGNGDELYDFLEGAEGREVPVYGDLKGPSRGNTTLLTSAKNLQQHIGSSWQPPAGIIVHQIAGIGEDTLAGITYKTVQECARAVAFPGGVLCLEYQPKLSYALNEVIDGDGTVVVPSALAMSTSTEAVKRWWVDLKKYNGGILENIPGLGFLRTNHKDLLEISELRALIFNHFIGGDSDINLEYLSDVQPIIDSEDRLRFTLHSPLTLSATDAAGQEISASTSTIPGATYKRYGEVQVISIPQSVSPTVVLSGVSDGSFTLEVEEYSGGIVVATTTFAGVPSLADTSATMSFPDGTIQNAGDLTIDYDGNGTIDFTLAPEESAEVTRDEPSLSALLTVLKDMIGRIDAPDTLKKNLFKKVENLEKKIEKKKEKNTKILSAFNKKIVRQEVKGKLNSADAHELIALLDALEAYADTVALDAQLLSELKEKIQSLDLKKSLKGGLLRRVEKLENTQMLTRALSKISATIMRKGKKGDMSDASMQELLQLLVQIEAVI
;
A
#
# COMPACT_ATOMS: atom_id res chain seq x y z
N MET A 1 29.87 -15.26 -9.91
CA MET A 1 30.93 -16.00 -10.64
C MET A 1 31.59 -17.03 -9.73
N LYS A 2 31.76 -18.29 -10.18
CA LYS A 2 32.81 -19.25 -9.79
C LYS A 2 32.77 -20.42 -10.79
N TRP A 3 33.93 -20.89 -11.25
CA TRP A 3 34.03 -21.89 -12.34
C TRP A 3 34.36 -23.29 -11.83
N GLY A 4 33.85 -24.32 -12.51
CA GLY A 4 34.16 -25.73 -12.28
C GLY A 4 34.17 -26.52 -13.60
N GLN A 5 35.37 -26.92 -14.03
CA GLN A 5 35.63 -27.85 -15.15
C GLN A 5 35.62 -29.32 -14.64
N VAL A 6 35.51 -30.42 -15.41
CA VAL A 6 35.22 -30.72 -16.84
C VAL A 6 34.98 -32.24 -16.93
N SER A 7 34.14 -32.72 -17.86
CA SER A 7 34.41 -33.95 -18.66
C SER A 7 33.31 -34.26 -19.68
N GLU A 8 33.66 -34.38 -20.96
CA GLU A 8 32.81 -35.00 -21.99
C GLU A 8 33.11 -36.51 -22.13
N SER A 9 32.14 -37.30 -22.57
CA SER A 9 32.40 -38.58 -23.24
C SER A 9 31.27 -38.94 -24.21
N ASN A 10 31.59 -39.15 -25.50
CA ASN A 10 30.63 -39.35 -26.58
C ASN A 10 30.27 -40.83 -26.82
N ASN A 11 28.99 -41.09 -27.14
CA ASN A 11 28.48 -42.07 -28.14
C ASN A 11 26.92 -42.02 -28.08
N ILE A 12 26.13 -41.53 -29.05
CA ILE A 12 26.05 -41.64 -30.53
C ILE A 12 25.20 -42.83 -31.03
N GLN A 13 24.23 -42.49 -31.91
CA GLN A 13 23.29 -43.32 -32.68
C GLN A 13 22.08 -43.93 -31.91
N SER A 14 20.83 -43.86 -32.41
CA SER A 14 20.34 -43.31 -33.70
C SER A 14 18.86 -42.86 -33.71
N LEU A 15 18.57 -41.78 -34.47
CA LEU A 15 17.45 -41.55 -35.42
C LEU A 15 16.07 -42.25 -35.16
N ALA A 16 14.91 -41.60 -35.29
CA ALA A 16 14.48 -40.22 -35.64
C ALA A 16 13.05 -40.01 -35.04
N SER A 17 12.26 -38.94 -35.23
CA SER A 17 12.22 -37.81 -36.19
C SER A 17 11.29 -36.70 -35.66
N GLY A 18 11.57 -35.42 -35.97
CA GLY A 18 10.65 -34.30 -35.70
C GLY A 18 11.40 -32.97 -35.57
N THR A 19 10.99 -31.93 -36.31
CA THR A 19 11.74 -30.66 -36.41
C THR A 19 11.20 -29.57 -35.49
N ALA A 20 11.92 -29.26 -34.41
CA ALA A 20 11.76 -28.00 -33.69
C ALA A 20 12.54 -26.87 -34.42
N LYS A 21 11.99 -25.65 -34.43
CA LYS A 21 12.71 -24.42 -34.79
C LYS A 21 13.07 -23.67 -33.52
N LEU A 22 14.35 -23.34 -33.34
CA LEU A 22 14.74 -22.25 -32.45
C LEU A 22 14.50 -20.92 -33.18
N THR A 23 13.92 -19.94 -32.48
CA THR A 23 14.01 -18.52 -32.85
C THR A 23 14.25 -17.67 -31.60
N ALA A 24 15.18 -16.74 -31.74
CA ALA A 24 15.77 -15.89 -30.71
C ALA A 24 14.83 -15.26 -29.68
N ALA A 25 15.36 -15.09 -28.46
CA ALA A 25 14.89 -14.06 -27.54
C ALA A 25 15.26 -12.67 -28.09
N PRO A 26 14.37 -11.65 -27.98
CA PRO A 26 14.71 -10.27 -28.29
C PRO A 26 15.27 -9.53 -27.07
N LEU A 27 16.50 -9.04 -27.16
CA LEU A 27 16.75 -7.68 -26.67
C LEU A 27 16.02 -6.74 -27.63
N LEU A 28 15.28 -5.77 -27.12
CA LEU A 28 14.87 -4.60 -27.90
C LEU A 28 15.15 -3.32 -27.10
N ALA A 29 15.74 -2.34 -27.77
CA ALA A 29 16.14 -1.08 -27.17
C ALA A 29 15.04 -0.02 -27.29
N LEU A 30 15.10 1.01 -26.44
CA LEU A 30 14.32 2.24 -26.59
C LEU A 30 14.52 2.84 -27.99
N LEU A 31 13.42 3.23 -28.63
CA LEU A 31 13.43 4.17 -29.75
C LEU A 31 12.11 4.96 -29.78
N PHE A 32 12.22 6.27 -29.91
CA PHE A 32 11.12 7.23 -29.83
C PHE A 32 10.10 7.08 -30.96
N LEU A 33 8.82 7.34 -30.64
CA LEU A 33 7.81 7.72 -31.63
C LEU A 33 7.04 8.97 -31.17
N LEU A 34 6.96 9.96 -32.07
CA LEU A 34 6.13 11.16 -31.92
C LEU A 34 4.72 10.87 -32.48
N PRO A 35 3.64 11.43 -31.88
CA PRO A 35 2.29 11.21 -32.36
C PRO A 35 1.98 12.08 -33.60
N THR A 36 1.86 11.46 -34.78
CA THR A 36 1.23 12.08 -35.95
C THR A 36 -0.22 11.61 -36.08
N ILE A 37 -1.16 12.46 -35.65
CA ILE A 37 -2.60 12.20 -35.78
C ILE A 37 -2.97 12.16 -37.28
N SER A 38 -3.80 11.20 -37.68
CA SER A 38 -4.48 11.21 -38.99
C SER A 38 -5.81 10.46 -38.92
N PHE A 39 -6.89 11.20 -39.15
CA PHE A 39 -8.23 10.62 -39.35
C PHE A 39 -8.26 9.79 -40.65
N ALA A 40 -8.84 8.59 -40.59
CA ALA A 40 -9.26 7.83 -41.77
C ALA A 40 -10.70 7.33 -41.58
N ALA A 41 -11.55 7.56 -42.57
CA ALA A 41 -12.99 7.27 -42.48
C ALA A 41 -13.32 5.81 -42.84
N ILE A 42 -14.36 5.27 -42.21
CA ILE A 42 -14.89 3.92 -42.49
C ILE A 42 -15.65 3.93 -43.83
N VAL A 43 -15.16 3.14 -44.80
CA VAL A 43 -15.94 2.71 -45.97
C VAL A 43 -15.68 1.23 -46.21
N SER A 44 -16.73 0.44 -46.35
CA SER A 44 -16.65 -1.02 -46.50
C SER A 44 -16.66 -1.47 -47.97
N SER A 45 -15.86 -2.49 -48.29
CA SER A 45 -16.14 -3.43 -49.39
C SER A 45 -15.39 -4.74 -49.19
N GLN A 46 -15.98 -5.85 -49.66
CA GLN A 46 -15.32 -7.15 -49.72
C GLN A 46 -14.43 -7.26 -50.98
N PRO A 47 -13.51 -8.24 -51.04
CA PRO A 47 -12.34 -8.18 -51.92
C PRO A 47 -12.62 -8.65 -53.35
N ASP A 48 -11.72 -8.30 -54.29
CA ASP A 48 -11.06 -9.36 -55.07
C ASP A 48 -9.71 -8.97 -55.72
N HIS A 49 -8.94 -10.00 -56.06
CA HIS A 49 -7.92 -10.09 -57.13
C HIS A 49 -6.87 -8.96 -57.37
N SER A 50 -5.73 -9.10 -56.68
CA SER A 50 -4.39 -9.42 -57.25
C SER A 50 -3.68 -8.57 -58.35
N VAL A 51 -2.33 -8.65 -58.31
CA VAL A 51 -1.29 -8.41 -59.35
C VAL A 51 -0.37 -7.19 -59.14
N ASP A 52 0.94 -7.47 -59.28
CA ASP A 52 2.14 -6.65 -59.57
C ASP A 52 1.93 -5.18 -60.05
N THR A 53 2.86 -4.23 -59.84
CA THR A 53 4.33 -4.36 -59.69
C THR A 53 4.96 -3.13 -58.99
N ARG A 54 6.24 -3.26 -58.58
CA ARG A 54 7.34 -2.24 -58.63
C ARG A 54 6.91 -0.85 -59.18
N GLY A 55 7.00 0.30 -58.48
CA GLY A 55 7.97 0.74 -57.47
C GLY A 55 9.23 1.33 -58.13
N ILE A 56 9.55 2.63 -57.93
CA ILE A 56 10.87 3.26 -58.16
C ILE A 56 10.89 4.77 -57.74
N ILE A 57 11.87 5.11 -56.88
CA ILE A 57 12.70 6.35 -56.79
C ILE A 57 12.05 7.76 -56.70
N MET A 58 12.34 8.40 -55.55
CA MET A 58 12.78 9.79 -55.31
C MET A 58 12.45 10.92 -56.32
N GLY A 59 11.96 12.04 -55.77
CA GLY A 59 12.07 13.37 -56.37
C GLY A 59 11.85 14.45 -55.31
N SER A 60 12.88 15.24 -55.00
CA SER A 60 12.75 16.45 -54.17
C SER A 60 12.34 17.64 -55.05
N ASP A 61 11.61 18.60 -54.48
CA ASP A 61 12.03 20.01 -54.35
C ASP A 61 10.85 20.91 -53.95
N CYS A 62 11.15 22.05 -53.36
CA CYS A 62 10.14 23.03 -52.93
C CYS A 62 9.62 23.88 -54.10
N ILE A 63 8.37 24.35 -54.02
CA ILE A 63 7.98 25.68 -54.53
C ILE A 63 6.76 26.21 -53.79
N THR A 64 6.68 27.54 -53.70
CA THR A 64 5.77 28.30 -52.82
C THR A 64 4.52 28.81 -53.57
N LEU A 65 3.56 29.36 -52.81
CA LEU A 65 2.52 30.33 -53.22
C LEU A 65 1.39 29.84 -54.15
N ALA A 66 0.16 29.81 -53.62
CA ALA A 66 -0.94 30.65 -54.13
C ALA A 66 -2.12 30.72 -53.14
N THR A 67 -2.67 31.92 -52.94
CA THR A 67 -3.96 32.14 -52.26
C THR A 67 -5.10 32.21 -53.27
N SER A 68 -6.25 31.59 -52.98
CA SER A 68 -7.53 32.08 -53.54
C SER A 68 -8.72 31.79 -52.64
N THR A 69 -9.62 32.77 -52.52
CA THR A 69 -10.90 32.68 -51.81
C THR A 69 -12.04 32.54 -52.80
N SER A 70 -13.07 31.74 -52.51
CA SER A 70 -14.34 31.76 -53.25
C SER A 70 -15.54 31.93 -52.32
N ASN A 71 -16.54 32.64 -52.82
CA ASN A 71 -17.88 32.79 -52.24
C ASN A 71 -18.77 31.58 -52.70
N ARG A 72 -20.09 31.42 -52.42
CA ARG A 72 -21.15 32.40 -52.09
C ARG A 72 -22.49 31.73 -51.68
N VAL A 73 -23.42 32.55 -51.15
CA VAL A 73 -24.91 32.37 -50.98
C VAL A 73 -25.37 31.58 -49.73
N GLY A 74 -26.33 32.07 -48.92
CA GLY A 74 -27.00 33.38 -48.88
C GLY A 74 -28.32 33.41 -48.07
N ASN A 75 -28.85 34.61 -47.76
CA ASN A 75 -30.10 34.93 -47.01
C ASN A 75 -30.06 34.56 -45.49
N LEU A 76 -30.70 35.25 -44.52
CA LEU A 76 -31.22 36.62 -44.27
C LEU A 76 -31.56 36.67 -42.72
N THR A 77 -31.76 37.75 -41.93
CA THR A 77 -32.16 39.17 -42.16
C THR A 77 -31.65 40.10 -41.02
N LEU A 78 -32.10 41.37 -41.05
CA LEU A 78 -31.91 42.56 -40.19
C LEU A 78 -32.39 42.42 -38.71
N PHE A 79 -32.07 43.30 -37.72
CA PHE A 79 -31.86 44.77 -37.74
C PHE A 79 -30.98 45.38 -36.60
N PHE A 80 -30.31 46.51 -36.94
CA PHE A 80 -29.88 47.69 -36.14
C PHE A 80 -29.01 47.61 -34.85
N GLY A 81 -28.01 48.52 -34.77
CA GLY A 81 -27.17 48.78 -33.57
C GLY A 81 -25.92 49.66 -33.85
N THR A 82 -26.08 50.86 -34.43
CA THR A 82 -24.99 51.67 -35.05
C THR A 82 -24.03 52.39 -34.09
N ASN A 83 -22.70 52.30 -34.35
CA ASN A 83 -21.73 53.41 -34.60
C ASN A 83 -20.27 52.83 -34.59
N THR A 84 -19.30 53.07 -35.48
CA THR A 84 -18.68 54.30 -36.08
C THR A 84 -17.94 55.18 -35.04
N PHE A 85 -16.71 55.69 -35.21
CA PHE A 85 -15.57 55.53 -36.16
C PHE A 85 -14.25 55.93 -35.39
N THR A 86 -12.99 55.88 -35.84
CA THR A 86 -12.33 55.81 -37.18
C THR A 86 -10.90 55.19 -37.07
N ASN A 87 -10.18 55.02 -38.20
CA ASN A 87 -8.76 54.61 -38.28
C ASN A 87 -7.74 55.70 -37.87
N ILE A 88 -6.47 55.31 -37.61
CA ILE A 88 -5.28 55.60 -38.46
C ILE A 88 -4.03 54.86 -37.91
N ALA A 89 -3.08 54.49 -38.80
CA ALA A 89 -1.84 53.78 -38.47
C ALA A 89 -0.64 54.27 -39.36
N PRO A 90 0.51 53.57 -39.50
CA PRO A 90 1.82 53.93 -38.94
C PRO A 90 2.83 54.44 -40.01
N PRO A 91 4.15 54.58 -39.68
CA PRO A 91 5.09 53.50 -40.06
C PRO A 91 6.31 53.27 -39.11
N GLY A 92 7.06 52.18 -39.33
CA GLY A 92 8.42 51.91 -38.78
C GLY A 92 9.55 52.33 -39.75
N PRO A 93 10.69 51.61 -39.90
CA PRO A 93 11.07 50.31 -39.30
C PRO A 93 12.58 50.09 -38.90
N ASN A 94 12.84 48.93 -38.28
CA ASN A 94 14.02 48.01 -38.29
C ASN A 94 15.47 48.47 -38.61
N TRP A 95 16.42 48.00 -37.77
CA TRP A 95 17.81 47.60 -38.16
C TRP A 95 18.30 46.42 -37.29
N ILE A 96 18.94 45.39 -37.87
CA ILE A 96 19.55 44.21 -37.21
C ILE A 96 20.79 43.73 -38.02
N THR A 97 21.69 42.93 -37.41
CA THR A 97 22.88 42.21 -37.95
C THR A 97 24.12 43.05 -38.32
N TYR A 98 25.38 42.57 -38.25
CA TYR A 98 25.92 41.19 -38.08
C TYR A 98 27.09 41.10 -37.05
N ILE A 99 27.65 39.89 -36.88
CA ILE A 99 28.61 39.40 -35.85
C ILE A 99 30.10 39.68 -36.19
N GLY A 100 31.02 39.81 -35.21
CA GLY A 100 32.47 39.71 -35.51
C GLY A 100 33.58 40.02 -34.45
N THR A 101 33.73 39.20 -33.40
CA THR A 101 35.02 38.78 -32.75
C THR A 101 36.10 39.74 -32.13
N PHE A 102 36.64 39.27 -30.99
CA PHE A 102 38.02 39.37 -30.44
C PHE A 102 38.55 40.59 -29.60
N ALA A 103 39.36 40.20 -28.61
CA ALA A 103 40.45 40.91 -27.88
C ALA A 103 40.14 41.82 -26.67
N SER A 104 40.84 41.52 -25.56
CA SER A 104 41.26 42.42 -24.47
C SER A 104 42.80 42.47 -24.49
N PRO A 105 43.44 43.63 -24.25
CA PRO A 105 44.38 43.68 -23.10
C PRO A 105 44.62 45.07 -22.43
N ASP A 106 44.91 45.01 -21.13
CA ASP A 106 45.92 45.73 -20.32
C ASP A 106 46.18 47.27 -20.27
N CYS A 107 46.19 47.75 -19.02
CA CYS A 107 47.21 48.55 -18.29
C CYS A 107 47.68 49.97 -18.70
N SER A 108 47.49 50.92 -17.76
CA SER A 108 48.53 51.83 -17.15
C SER A 108 47.84 52.99 -16.39
N SER A 109 48.37 53.65 -15.33
CA SER A 109 49.65 53.60 -14.58
C SER A 109 49.48 54.04 -13.10
N GLY A 110 50.46 53.76 -12.22
CA GLY A 110 50.50 54.16 -10.78
C GLY A 110 51.32 55.45 -10.50
N PRO A 111 52.01 55.65 -9.35
CA PRO A 111 52.29 54.78 -8.17
C PRO A 111 51.74 55.37 -6.83
N ILE A 112 51.84 54.77 -5.63
CA ILE A 112 52.98 54.46 -4.69
C ILE A 112 52.38 53.61 -3.52
N GLY A 113 53.05 52.79 -2.68
CA GLY A 113 54.45 52.37 -2.49
C GLY A 113 54.80 52.11 -0.99
N TYR A 114 55.76 51.20 -0.69
CA TYR A 114 56.06 50.55 0.62
C TYR A 114 54.94 49.60 1.13
N GLY A 115 55.17 48.41 1.73
CA GLY A 115 56.39 47.66 2.14
C GLY A 115 56.20 47.09 3.58
N ILE A 116 56.51 45.85 3.98
CA ILE A 116 57.49 44.82 3.53
C ILE A 116 57.03 43.39 3.99
N TYR A 117 57.25 42.35 3.15
CA TYR A 117 57.45 40.88 3.36
C TYR A 117 56.68 40.08 4.47
N LYS A 118 56.07 38.89 4.18
CA LYS A 118 56.63 37.52 3.88
C LYS A 118 57.33 36.89 5.12
N ASP A 119 57.18 35.62 5.53
CA ASP A 119 57.05 34.29 4.89
C ASP A 119 56.35 33.30 5.91
N SER A 120 56.12 31.98 5.69
CA SER A 120 55.50 31.19 4.60
C SER A 120 55.39 29.69 5.02
N TYR A 121 54.96 28.80 4.11
CA TYR A 121 55.11 27.32 4.12
C TYR A 121 54.08 26.41 4.88
N GLN A 122 53.41 25.53 4.11
CA GLN A 122 52.85 24.20 4.51
C GLN A 122 53.88 23.10 4.04
N PRO A 123 53.58 21.80 3.76
CA PRO A 123 52.42 20.93 3.98
C PRO A 123 52.76 19.49 4.47
N THR A 124 51.82 18.57 4.22
CA THR A 124 51.89 17.09 4.13
C THR A 124 51.68 16.25 5.39
N ALA A 125 51.07 15.08 5.15
CA ALA A 125 50.80 14.00 6.09
C ALA A 125 51.35 12.69 5.50
N ASP A 126 51.57 11.68 6.35
CA ASP A 126 51.29 10.29 5.98
C ASP A 126 51.06 9.44 7.25
N ASN A 127 50.65 8.19 7.05
CA ASN A 127 50.06 7.27 8.02
C ASN A 127 51.09 6.28 8.61
N THR A 128 50.91 5.87 9.87
CA THR A 128 51.36 4.55 10.37
C THR A 128 50.79 4.25 11.76
N SER A 129 50.47 2.99 12.02
CA SER A 129 50.07 2.47 13.34
C SER A 129 51.00 1.33 13.79
N HIS A 130 51.10 1.06 15.11
CA HIS A 130 51.04 -0.30 15.70
C HIS A 130 51.41 -0.37 17.22
N THR A 131 50.42 -0.80 18.02
CA THR A 131 50.48 -1.87 19.06
C THR A 131 51.03 -1.67 20.50
N PHE A 132 50.41 -2.47 21.39
CA PHE A 132 50.70 -2.87 22.80
C PHE A 132 50.55 -1.82 23.93
N ASP A 133 50.07 -2.15 25.15
CA ASP A 133 49.12 -3.20 25.62
C ASP A 133 48.73 -2.98 27.11
N ALA A 134 47.75 -3.77 27.58
CA ALA A 134 47.66 -4.41 28.90
C ALA A 134 47.09 -3.68 30.14
N THR A 135 46.08 -4.36 30.73
CA THR A 135 45.71 -4.44 32.17
C THR A 135 45.07 -3.21 32.85
N LEU A 136 44.12 -3.35 33.80
CA LEU A 136 43.55 -4.53 34.51
C LEU A 136 42.04 -4.31 34.82
N GLY A 137 41.34 -5.32 35.35
CA GLY A 137 39.87 -5.33 35.60
C GLY A 137 39.38 -4.46 36.79
N PHE A 138 38.26 -4.74 37.47
CA PHE A 138 37.35 -5.91 37.44
C PHE A 138 36.05 -5.57 38.26
N TRP A 139 34.94 -6.27 38.00
CA TRP A 139 33.70 -6.39 38.83
C TRP A 139 32.74 -5.19 38.97
N ASP A 140 31.52 -5.40 38.45
CA ASP A 140 30.17 -5.22 39.01
C ASP A 140 29.90 -4.31 40.23
N GLY A 141 28.68 -3.75 40.30
CA GLY A 141 28.11 -3.37 41.60
C GLY A 141 26.75 -2.65 41.65
N LEU A 142 25.69 -3.21 41.06
CA LEU A 142 24.25 -3.00 41.37
C LEU A 142 23.73 -1.65 41.97
N LEU A 143 22.73 -1.08 41.28
CA LEU A 143 21.41 -0.66 41.80
C LEU A 143 21.29 -0.05 43.23
N TYR A 144 20.79 1.19 43.31
CA TYR A 144 19.42 1.53 43.77
C TYR A 144 19.16 3.03 43.53
N ARG A 145 18.12 3.45 42.78
CA ARG A 145 16.77 3.81 43.26
C ARG A 145 16.75 4.61 44.58
N GLY A 146 16.42 5.90 44.51
CA GLY A 146 16.10 6.73 45.67
C GLY A 146 15.55 8.12 45.30
N TYR A 147 14.25 8.35 45.52
CA TYR A 147 13.64 9.70 45.52
C TYR A 147 14.17 10.51 46.71
N GLY A 148 14.31 11.84 46.57
CA GLY A 148 14.69 12.72 47.69
C GLY A 148 14.62 14.21 47.35
N SER A 149 13.49 14.85 47.63
CA SER A 149 13.23 16.26 47.34
C SER A 149 13.69 17.23 48.44
N GLN A 150 14.10 18.42 48.01
CA GLN A 150 14.13 19.72 48.74
C GLN A 150 15.17 19.96 49.86
N ASP A 151 15.86 21.09 49.68
CA ASP A 151 16.03 22.22 50.61
C ASP A 151 16.29 21.97 52.11
N VAL A 152 17.44 22.48 52.59
CA VAL A 152 17.47 23.76 53.33
C VAL A 152 18.92 24.26 53.47
N ALA A 153 19.10 25.58 53.50
CA ALA A 153 20.41 26.24 53.55
C ALA A 153 21.09 26.20 54.94
N THR A 154 22.40 26.49 54.99
CA THR A 154 22.92 27.58 55.86
C THR A 154 24.41 27.92 55.63
N SER A 155 24.74 29.19 55.90
CA SER A 155 26.06 29.77 56.19
C SER A 155 27.10 29.88 55.05
N ALA A 156 27.70 31.07 54.98
CA ALA A 156 28.88 31.42 54.20
C ALA A 156 29.88 32.16 55.12
N PRO A 157 31.12 32.37 54.68
CA PRO A 157 31.75 33.69 54.85
C PRO A 157 32.19 34.31 53.51
N SER A 158 32.61 35.58 53.56
CA SER A 158 32.64 36.52 52.43
C SER A 158 34.04 36.94 51.96
N LEU A 159 34.10 37.51 50.73
CA LEU A 159 34.94 38.63 50.21
C LEU A 159 35.18 38.44 48.69
N ALA A 160 35.15 39.44 47.79
CA ALA A 160 34.65 40.83 47.85
C ALA A 160 34.43 41.39 46.42
N GLY A 161 33.62 42.46 46.27
CA GLY A 161 33.41 43.18 44.99
C GLY A 161 32.21 42.64 44.17
N ALA A 162 30.97 43.16 44.22
CA ALA A 162 30.46 44.55 44.20
C ALA A 162 30.59 45.21 42.80
N ARG A 163 29.51 45.67 42.14
CA ARG A 163 28.12 45.94 42.59
C ARG A 163 27.06 45.53 41.55
N SER A 164 25.90 45.10 42.04
CA SER A 164 24.65 44.92 41.27
C SER A 164 23.68 46.08 41.52
N PHE A 165 22.68 46.24 40.65
CA PHE A 165 21.40 46.85 41.03
C PHE A 165 20.35 45.74 41.17
N MET A 166 19.58 45.77 42.26
CA MET A 166 18.42 44.91 42.47
C MET A 166 17.17 45.79 42.63
N ILE A 167 16.03 45.29 42.17
CA ILE A 167 14.71 45.82 42.53
C ILE A 167 14.16 44.94 43.66
N THR A 168 13.98 45.51 44.85
CA THR A 168 13.31 44.86 45.98
C THR A 168 11.81 45.12 45.94
N ALA A 169 10.99 44.07 46.08
CA ALA A 169 9.55 44.17 46.25
C ALA A 169 9.16 43.81 47.69
N GLU A 170 8.48 44.72 48.40
CA GLU A 170 7.76 44.42 49.65
C GLU A 170 6.25 44.27 49.38
N ARG A 171 5.53 43.65 50.34
CA ARG A 171 4.29 42.91 50.05
C ARG A 171 3.15 43.27 51.01
N ALA A 172 2.08 43.87 50.50
CA ALA A 172 0.80 43.98 51.22
C ALA A 172 -0.42 44.05 50.27
N THR A 173 -1.49 43.33 50.63
CA THR A 173 -2.88 43.40 50.13
C THR A 173 -3.17 43.31 48.62
N THR A 174 -3.84 42.21 48.25
CA THR A 174 -4.57 41.97 46.98
C THR A 174 -6.09 42.22 47.17
N PRO A 175 -6.98 42.13 46.15
CA PRO A 175 -6.77 41.78 44.73
C PRO A 175 -7.47 42.69 43.69
N THR A 176 -6.80 42.93 42.55
CA THR A 176 -7.39 42.86 41.19
C THR A 176 -6.25 42.79 40.17
N PHE A 177 -6.35 41.90 39.18
CA PHE A 177 -5.48 41.92 38.00
C PHE A 177 -6.28 42.43 36.81
N SER A 178 -5.87 43.57 36.26
CA SER A 178 -6.24 44.03 34.91
C SER A 178 -4.98 44.56 34.26
N SER A 179 -4.64 44.05 33.08
CA SER A 179 -3.46 44.46 32.32
C SER A 179 -3.53 45.93 31.93
N ASN A 180 -2.60 46.75 32.43
CA ASN A 180 -2.37 48.08 31.87
C ASN A 180 -1.76 47.92 30.47
N GLY A 181 -2.50 48.29 29.44
CA GLY A 181 -2.01 48.26 28.06
C GLY A 181 -0.98 49.35 27.80
N MET A 182 0.05 49.02 27.03
CA MET A 182 0.79 50.02 26.25
C MET A 182 -0.11 50.48 25.11
N TYR A 183 -0.57 51.73 25.16
CA TYR A 183 -1.15 52.38 23.99
C TYR A 183 -0.04 52.69 22.98
N PRO A 184 -0.25 52.48 21.67
CA PRO A 184 0.70 52.91 20.66
C PRO A 184 0.72 54.44 20.57
N CYS A 185 1.87 55.06 20.84
CA CYS A 185 2.07 56.49 20.60
C CYS A 185 2.39 56.71 19.11
N SER A 186 1.46 57.31 18.37
CA SER A 186 1.78 57.90 17.06
C SER A 186 2.49 59.24 17.24
N GLY A 187 3.84 59.17 17.30
CA GLY A 187 4.72 60.34 17.33
C GLY A 187 5.70 60.37 18.51
N TYR A 188 6.98 60.60 18.20
CA TYR A 188 8.10 61.00 19.06
C TYR A 188 8.06 60.60 20.55
N CYS A 189 8.61 59.43 20.86
CA CYS A 189 8.95 59.04 22.24
C CYS A 189 10.27 59.69 22.69
N LEU A 190 10.24 60.52 23.73
CA LEU A 190 11.45 61.10 24.36
C LEU A 190 11.93 60.24 25.54
N ALA A 191 13.04 59.53 25.36
CA ALA A 191 13.73 58.82 26.42
C ALA A 191 14.75 59.73 27.15
N TYR A 192 14.74 59.74 28.48
CA TYR A 192 15.70 60.46 29.31
C TYR A 192 16.56 59.49 30.14
N LEU A 193 17.87 59.50 29.91
CA LEU A 193 18.86 58.84 30.78
C LEU A 193 19.52 59.89 31.69
N GLN A 194 19.46 59.71 33.01
CA GLN A 194 20.21 60.53 33.95
C GLN A 194 21.60 59.92 34.24
N GLY A 195 22.61 60.49 33.61
CA GLY A 195 24.03 60.36 33.98
C GLY A 195 24.60 61.72 34.42
N ASN A 196 25.69 61.71 35.19
CA ASN A 196 26.25 62.92 35.82
C ASN A 196 26.55 64.07 34.83
N GLY A 197 25.81 65.16 34.93
CA GLY A 197 26.29 66.51 34.62
C GLY A 197 26.04 67.08 33.22
N THR A 198 25.67 66.27 32.22
CA THR A 198 25.41 66.76 30.85
C THR A 198 24.18 66.13 30.23
N THR A 199 23.18 66.94 29.89
CA THR A 199 22.02 66.55 29.09
C THR A 199 22.37 66.59 27.61
N SER A 200 22.30 65.44 26.94
CA SER A 200 22.34 65.33 25.48
C SER A 200 21.05 64.71 25.00
N ALA A 201 20.26 65.46 24.22
CA ALA A 201 19.06 64.92 23.58
C ALA A 201 19.46 64.20 22.29
N TYR A 202 19.14 62.92 22.20
CA TYR A 202 19.19 62.17 20.96
C TYR A 202 17.79 62.14 20.36
N ILE A 203 17.63 62.69 19.17
CA ILE A 203 16.47 62.38 18.34
C ILE A 203 16.77 61.04 17.71
N LEU A 204 15.99 60.02 18.06
CA LEU A 204 15.85 58.84 17.21
C LEU A 204 14.93 59.27 16.08
N GLU A 205 15.50 59.50 14.90
CA GLU A 205 14.73 59.52 13.68
C GLU A 205 14.35 58.06 13.40
N ASP A 206 13.13 57.67 13.78
CA ASP A 206 12.46 56.57 13.09
C ASP A 206 12.41 56.97 11.62
N ASP A 207 13.01 56.16 10.74
CA ASP A 207 12.68 56.22 9.32
C ASP A 207 11.17 56.03 9.22
N VAL A 208 10.46 57.10 8.88
CA VAL A 208 9.01 57.05 8.71
C VAL A 208 8.77 56.14 7.51
N VAL A 209 8.44 54.88 7.81
CA VAL A 209 7.94 53.92 6.84
C VAL A 209 6.63 54.48 6.29
N THR A 210 6.75 55.31 5.27
CA THR A 210 5.64 55.81 4.49
C THR A 210 4.91 54.59 3.97
N ALA A 211 3.70 54.33 4.50
CA ALA A 211 2.93 53.16 4.16
C ALA A 211 2.94 53.00 2.64
N THR A 212 3.51 51.88 2.17
CA THR A 212 3.63 51.59 0.74
C THR A 212 2.26 51.79 0.12
N PRO A 213 2.15 52.60 -0.96
CA PRO A 213 0.85 53.05 -1.46
C PRO A 213 -0.04 51.82 -1.68
N ALA A 214 -1.16 51.79 -0.97
CA ALA A 214 -2.04 50.62 -0.92
C ALA A 214 -2.33 50.17 -2.35
N CYS A 215 -1.97 48.92 -2.65
CA CYS A 215 -2.03 48.39 -4.00
C CYS A 215 -3.45 48.59 -4.59
N THR A 216 -3.50 48.98 -5.88
CA THR A 216 -4.76 49.32 -6.56
C THR A 216 -5.19 48.32 -7.64
N GLU A 217 -4.29 47.47 -8.12
CA GLU A 217 -4.54 46.49 -9.19
C GLU A 217 -3.76 45.18 -8.90
N HIS A 218 -4.42 44.03 -9.05
CA HIS A 218 -3.87 42.68 -8.81
C HIS A 218 -3.10 42.55 -7.48
N CYS A 219 -3.77 42.85 -6.37
CA CYS A 219 -3.17 43.00 -5.04
C CYS A 219 -3.06 41.68 -4.30
N ASN A 220 -2.43 40.72 -4.97
CA ASN A 220 -2.44 39.32 -4.59
C ASN A 220 -1.14 38.97 -3.87
N SER A 221 -1.23 38.11 -2.86
CA SER A 221 -0.09 37.64 -2.09
C SER A 221 0.87 36.79 -2.95
N ASN A 222 2.16 36.81 -2.61
CA ASN A 222 3.13 35.93 -3.27
C ASN A 222 2.87 34.47 -2.89
N VAL A 223 3.32 33.50 -3.69
CA VAL A 223 2.98 32.08 -3.44
C VAL A 223 4.18 31.28 -2.94
N LEU A 224 4.03 30.60 -1.80
CA LEU A 224 4.93 29.54 -1.35
C LEU A 224 4.28 28.20 -1.61
N PHE A 225 4.87 27.38 -2.47
CA PHE A 225 4.42 26.01 -2.74
C PHE A 225 5.25 24.99 -1.96
N LEU A 226 4.56 24.16 -1.17
CA LEU A 226 5.12 23.02 -0.44
C LEU A 226 4.61 21.71 -1.07
N PRO A 227 5.49 20.93 -1.73
CA PRO A 227 5.09 19.68 -2.37
C PRO A 227 4.75 18.59 -1.34
N GLY A 228 4.06 17.55 -1.82
CA GLY A 228 3.80 16.32 -1.08
C GLY A 228 5.06 15.53 -0.76
N ILE A 229 4.86 14.43 -0.03
CA ILE A 229 5.92 13.50 0.35
C ILE A 229 6.63 12.98 -0.91
N MET A 230 7.96 12.86 -0.87
CA MET A 230 8.78 12.51 -2.04
C MET A 230 8.67 13.43 -3.26
N GLY A 231 7.97 14.56 -3.15
CA GLY A 231 7.81 15.54 -4.21
C GLY A 231 9.04 16.42 -4.48
N SER A 232 10.18 16.13 -3.86
CA SER A 232 11.46 16.82 -4.08
C SER A 232 12.56 15.82 -4.43
N ARG A 233 13.41 16.15 -5.39
CA ARG A 233 14.58 15.32 -5.75
C ARG A 233 15.67 15.46 -4.71
N LEU A 234 16.19 14.32 -4.25
CA LEU A 234 17.32 14.22 -3.34
C LEU A 234 18.58 13.80 -4.09
N TYR A 235 19.67 14.48 -3.77
CA TYR A 235 21.01 14.25 -4.30
C TYR A 235 21.98 14.00 -3.13
N ASP A 236 23.00 13.18 -3.34
CA ASP A 236 23.98 12.71 -2.34
C ASP A 236 25.38 12.73 -3.02
N ASP A 237 26.31 13.52 -2.48
CA ASP A 237 27.56 13.94 -3.15
C ASP A 237 27.35 14.41 -4.62
N GLY A 238 26.19 15.03 -4.89
CA GLY A 238 25.78 15.48 -6.21
C GLY A 238 25.25 14.39 -7.16
N GLU A 239 25.26 13.11 -6.78
CA GLU A 239 24.57 12.03 -7.50
C GLU A 239 23.09 12.01 -7.12
N LYS A 240 22.19 11.89 -8.11
CA LYS A 240 20.74 11.87 -7.85
C LYS A 240 20.31 10.49 -7.33
N ARG A 241 19.86 10.43 -6.07
CA ARG A 241 19.35 9.19 -5.44
C ARG A 241 17.83 9.05 -5.53
N TRP A 242 17.10 10.17 -5.55
CA TRP A 242 15.63 10.12 -5.66
C TRP A 242 15.15 10.08 -7.12
N GLU A 243 14.00 9.43 -7.36
CA GLU A 243 13.70 8.76 -8.64
C GLU A 243 14.80 7.71 -8.95
N PRO A 244 14.90 6.64 -8.12
CA PRO A 244 16.06 5.75 -8.07
C PRO A 244 16.25 4.89 -9.32
N SER A 245 17.50 4.47 -9.56
CA SER A 245 17.86 3.57 -10.67
C SER A 245 18.07 2.10 -10.25
N GLY A 246 18.29 1.86 -8.95
CA GLY A 246 18.40 0.55 -8.30
C GLY A 246 18.11 0.63 -6.80
N GLU A 247 18.16 -0.50 -6.08
CA GLU A 247 18.02 -0.49 -4.61
C GLU A 247 19.14 0.29 -3.92
N GLU A 248 20.33 0.34 -4.53
CA GLU A 248 21.52 1.06 -4.05
C GLU A 248 21.27 2.56 -3.85
N ASP A 249 20.45 3.18 -4.70
CA ASP A 249 20.09 4.59 -4.57
C ASP A 249 19.20 4.83 -3.34
N VAL A 250 18.29 3.89 -3.05
CA VAL A 250 17.45 3.93 -1.84
C VAL A 250 18.28 3.62 -0.60
N GLN A 251 19.27 2.73 -0.68
CA GLN A 251 20.22 2.44 0.41
C GLN A 251 21.08 3.66 0.78
N ALA A 252 21.52 4.46 -0.20
CA ALA A 252 22.24 5.71 0.07
C ALA A 252 21.38 6.74 0.83
N LEU A 253 20.06 6.68 0.67
CA LEU A 253 19.09 7.53 1.38
C LEU A 253 18.73 7.03 2.80
N TYR A 254 19.36 5.97 3.32
CA TYR A 254 19.01 5.40 4.63
C TYR A 254 19.18 6.39 5.80
N LEU A 255 18.39 6.12 6.85
CA LEU A 255 18.37 6.89 8.08
C LEU A 255 18.67 5.99 9.29
N ASP A 256 19.23 6.59 10.33
CA ASP A 256 19.54 5.93 11.59
C ASP A 256 18.27 5.66 12.44
N THR A 257 18.44 4.97 13.57
CA THR A 257 17.34 4.59 14.46
C THR A 257 16.64 5.77 15.16
N VAL A 258 17.10 7.01 14.96
CA VAL A 258 16.45 8.24 15.46
C VAL A 258 16.02 9.18 14.33
N GLY A 259 16.06 8.71 13.08
CA GLY A 259 15.53 9.42 11.91
C GLY A 259 16.47 10.48 11.32
N LYS A 260 17.79 10.36 11.51
CA LYS A 260 18.81 11.20 10.86
C LYS A 260 19.40 10.51 9.65
N SER A 261 19.64 11.26 8.58
CA SER A 261 20.32 10.76 7.38
C SER A 261 21.68 10.15 7.71
N VAL A 262 21.96 8.95 7.20
CA VAL A 262 23.25 8.27 7.41
C VAL A 262 24.38 8.91 6.60
N SER A 263 24.10 9.35 5.37
CA SER A 263 24.96 10.28 4.64
C SER A 263 24.65 11.72 5.09
N PRO A 264 25.67 12.56 5.41
CA PRO A 264 25.46 13.96 5.78
C PRO A 264 25.29 14.89 4.56
N ASP A 265 25.61 14.41 3.36
CA ASP A 265 25.67 15.21 2.13
C ASP A 265 24.39 15.12 1.28
N VAL A 266 23.32 14.55 1.83
CA VAL A 266 22.02 14.44 1.16
C VAL A 266 21.27 15.76 1.21
N ILE A 267 20.91 16.30 0.04
CA ILE A 267 20.22 17.58 -0.11
C ILE A 267 19.01 17.49 -1.05
N ALA A 268 17.96 18.24 -0.74
CA ALA A 268 16.81 18.46 -1.63
C ALA A 268 17.05 19.71 -2.49
N THR A 269 16.98 19.57 -3.82
CA THR A 269 17.43 20.63 -4.75
C THR A 269 16.33 21.20 -5.63
N GLU A 270 15.34 20.39 -6.02
CA GLU A 270 14.23 20.80 -6.88
C GLU A 270 12.96 19.99 -6.63
N VAL A 271 11.81 20.57 -6.99
CA VAL A 271 10.48 19.94 -6.91
C VAL A 271 10.21 19.10 -8.17
N ILE A 272 9.64 17.91 -8.01
CA ILE A 272 9.40 16.98 -9.13
C ILE A 272 8.29 17.52 -10.04
N ASN A 273 8.68 17.98 -11.23
CA ASN A 273 7.73 18.33 -12.28
C ASN A 273 7.12 17.07 -12.92
N GLU A 274 7.96 16.17 -13.42
CA GLU A 274 7.60 14.97 -14.18
C GLU A 274 8.53 13.79 -13.83
N ILE A 275 8.01 12.57 -13.96
CA ILE A 275 8.74 11.32 -13.70
C ILE A 275 9.30 10.80 -15.04
N PRO A 276 10.64 10.73 -15.25
CA PRO A 276 11.20 10.39 -16.56
C PRO A 276 10.88 8.97 -17.09
N ILE A 277 10.57 8.02 -16.20
CA ILE A 277 10.37 6.60 -16.56
C ILE A 277 8.91 6.31 -16.94
N THR A 278 7.94 6.88 -16.23
CA THR A 278 6.50 6.66 -16.48
C THR A 278 5.87 7.75 -17.35
N GLY A 279 6.55 8.90 -17.54
CA GLY A 279 6.02 10.04 -18.28
C GLY A 279 4.92 10.83 -17.57
N GLY A 280 4.60 10.47 -16.32
CA GLY A 280 3.60 11.18 -15.51
C GLY A 280 4.09 12.56 -15.08
N ASN A 281 3.26 13.58 -15.29
CA ASN A 281 3.41 14.86 -14.61
C ASN A 281 2.96 14.69 -13.15
N ILE A 282 3.57 15.43 -12.21
CA ILE A 282 3.16 15.46 -10.79
C ILE A 282 2.90 16.91 -10.33
N TYR A 283 3.83 17.83 -10.60
CA TYR A 283 3.62 19.27 -10.38
C TYR A 283 3.96 20.14 -11.59
N LYS A 284 4.31 19.55 -12.75
CA LYS A 284 4.77 20.25 -13.96
C LYS A 284 3.83 21.39 -14.38
N SER A 285 2.53 21.13 -14.42
CA SER A 285 1.53 22.11 -14.86
C SER A 285 1.23 23.13 -13.76
N PHE A 286 1.28 22.73 -12.49
CA PHE A 286 1.16 23.66 -11.36
C PHE A 286 2.35 24.63 -11.28
N VAL A 287 3.58 24.15 -11.48
CA VAL A 287 4.80 24.96 -11.52
C VAL A 287 4.84 25.84 -12.77
N ALA A 288 4.30 25.38 -13.90
CA ALA A 288 4.09 26.21 -15.08
C ALA A 288 3.10 27.36 -14.80
N ASP A 289 2.01 27.11 -14.06
CA ASP A 289 1.04 28.14 -13.69
C ASP A 289 1.60 29.13 -12.66
N LEU A 290 2.44 28.70 -11.71
CA LEU A 290 3.20 29.60 -10.83
C LEU A 290 4.09 30.57 -11.64
N ALA A 291 4.84 30.01 -12.60
CA ALA A 291 5.68 30.80 -13.51
C ALA A 291 4.85 31.75 -14.38
N ALA A 292 3.73 31.28 -14.91
CA ALA A 292 2.79 32.09 -15.67
C ALA A 292 2.25 33.26 -14.83
N ALA A 293 1.68 32.99 -13.66
CA ALA A 293 1.10 33.97 -12.75
C ALA A 293 2.09 35.05 -12.29
N SER A 294 3.37 34.72 -12.13
CA SER A 294 4.41 35.72 -11.88
C SER A 294 4.74 36.52 -13.14
N SER A 295 4.86 35.88 -14.31
CA SER A 295 5.20 36.54 -15.58
C SER A 295 4.09 37.46 -16.13
N THR A 296 2.82 37.12 -15.88
CA THR A 296 1.64 37.97 -16.19
C THR A 296 1.46 39.08 -15.17
N GLY A 297 2.16 39.02 -14.05
CA GLY A 297 1.98 39.93 -12.93
C GLY A 297 0.70 39.68 -12.13
N THR A 298 0.09 38.49 -12.19
CA THR A 298 -0.99 38.08 -11.28
C THR A 298 -0.50 38.02 -9.83
N ILE A 299 0.75 37.59 -9.62
CA ILE A 299 1.51 37.69 -8.36
C ILE A 299 2.85 38.41 -8.61
N ALA A 300 3.56 38.88 -7.58
CA ALA A 300 4.88 39.49 -7.79
C ALA A 300 5.99 38.44 -7.88
N GLY A 301 5.89 37.34 -7.15
CA GLY A 301 6.82 36.22 -7.18
C GLY A 301 6.29 34.98 -6.45
N TYR A 302 7.05 33.89 -6.53
CA TYR A 302 6.74 32.62 -5.87
C TYR A 302 8.04 31.87 -5.51
N ALA A 303 7.92 30.86 -4.65
CA ALA A 303 8.92 29.80 -4.52
C ALA A 303 8.21 28.44 -4.47
N ALA A 304 8.70 27.48 -5.26
CA ALA A 304 8.42 26.06 -5.05
C ALA A 304 9.57 25.51 -4.19
N PHE A 305 9.30 25.23 -2.92
CA PHE A 305 10.35 24.94 -1.94
C PHE A 305 10.61 23.42 -1.84
N PRO A 306 11.76 22.92 -2.31
CA PRO A 306 12.14 21.54 -2.10
C PRO A 306 12.56 21.33 -0.65
N TYR A 307 12.27 20.16 -0.09
CA TYR A 307 12.70 19.79 1.26
C TYR A 307 13.07 18.31 1.33
N ASP A 308 13.94 17.93 2.27
CA ASP A 308 14.24 16.53 2.52
C ASP A 308 13.07 15.86 3.24
N TRP A 309 12.14 15.38 2.43
CA TRP A 309 10.92 14.69 2.82
C TRP A 309 11.17 13.41 3.63
N ARG A 310 12.40 12.94 3.80
CA ARG A 310 12.71 11.81 4.69
C ARG A 310 12.67 12.19 6.16
N LEU A 311 13.12 13.40 6.48
CA LEU A 311 13.43 13.87 7.84
C LEU A 311 12.17 14.19 8.64
N SER A 312 12.34 14.43 9.95
CA SER A 312 11.22 14.87 10.79
C SER A 312 10.83 16.31 10.45
N ILE A 313 9.53 16.63 10.52
CA ILE A 313 9.04 18.01 10.28
C ILE A 313 9.72 19.05 11.22
N PRO A 314 9.98 18.75 12.51
CA PRO A 314 10.79 19.62 13.37
C PRO A 314 12.21 19.89 12.86
N ASP A 315 12.86 18.93 12.17
CA ASP A 315 14.22 19.10 11.64
C ASP A 315 14.23 19.98 10.38
N ILE A 316 13.30 19.73 9.45
CA ILE A 316 13.10 20.54 8.22
C ILE A 316 12.85 22.02 8.58
N LEU A 317 12.19 22.28 9.72
CA LEU A 317 11.99 23.63 10.25
C LEU A 317 13.23 24.18 10.97
N ALA A 318 14.03 23.34 11.62
CA ALA A 318 15.25 23.75 12.33
C ALA A 318 16.37 24.23 11.39
N GLU A 319 16.34 23.85 10.10
CA GLU A 319 17.20 24.41 9.05
C GLU A 319 16.95 25.90 8.78
N GLY A 320 15.78 26.43 9.13
CA GLY A 320 15.42 27.85 8.99
C GLY A 320 15.16 28.35 7.56
N ALA A 321 15.72 27.70 6.53
CA ALA A 321 15.61 28.12 5.12
C ALA A 321 14.16 28.28 4.61
N LEU A 322 13.23 27.47 5.13
CA LEU A 322 11.79 27.59 4.81
C LEU A 322 11.17 28.88 5.39
N GLU A 323 11.53 29.26 6.61
CA GLU A 323 11.07 30.52 7.22
C GLU A 323 11.72 31.74 6.54
N GLU A 324 13.00 31.67 6.20
CA GLU A 324 13.69 32.71 5.44
C GLU A 324 13.06 32.90 4.05
N THR A 325 12.69 31.81 3.37
CA THR A 325 11.97 31.85 2.09
C THR A 325 10.61 32.53 2.24
N LEU A 326 9.82 32.14 3.26
CA LEU A 326 8.52 32.76 3.54
C LEU A 326 8.66 34.28 3.80
N ARG A 327 9.61 34.69 4.64
CA ARG A 327 9.85 36.10 4.97
C ARG A 327 10.33 36.89 3.75
N THR A 328 11.14 36.29 2.88
CA THR A 328 11.61 36.90 1.63
C THR A 328 10.47 37.09 0.62
N LEU A 329 9.57 36.10 0.50
CA LEU A 329 8.35 36.21 -0.30
C LEU A 329 7.39 37.26 0.25
N ALA A 330 7.26 37.39 1.58
CA ALA A 330 6.42 38.40 2.23
C ALA A 330 6.93 39.84 1.94
N VAL A 331 8.23 40.09 2.13
CA VAL A 331 8.87 41.40 1.86
C VAL A 331 8.75 41.82 0.38
N SER A 332 8.75 40.86 -0.54
CA SER A 332 8.59 41.10 -1.98
C SER A 332 7.13 41.03 -2.46
N SER A 333 6.16 40.89 -1.56
CA SER A 333 4.74 40.80 -1.92
C SER A 333 4.02 42.14 -1.91
N ARG A 334 3.03 42.29 -2.80
CA ARG A 334 2.15 43.46 -2.89
C ARG A 334 1.24 43.64 -1.66
N THR A 335 1.00 42.57 -0.92
CA THR A 335 0.20 42.55 0.32
C THR A 335 1.06 42.61 1.58
N GLY A 336 2.38 42.47 1.45
CA GLY A 336 3.28 42.14 2.57
C GLY A 336 3.13 40.69 3.08
N LYS A 337 2.32 39.85 2.41
CA LYS A 337 1.95 38.50 2.85
C LYS A 337 2.16 37.42 1.77
N VAL A 338 2.04 36.16 2.19
CA VAL A 338 2.21 34.98 1.35
C VAL A 338 0.97 34.07 1.41
N THR A 339 0.53 33.59 0.26
CA THR A 339 -0.37 32.44 0.10
C THR A 339 0.47 31.17 0.13
N ILE A 340 0.19 30.26 1.07
CA ILE A 340 0.82 28.93 1.08
C ILE A 340 -0.08 27.97 0.31
N VAL A 341 0.42 27.34 -0.76
CA VAL A 341 -0.22 26.17 -1.37
C VAL A 341 0.56 24.94 -0.93
N ALA A 342 -0.12 23.92 -0.44
CA ALA A 342 0.51 22.75 0.15
C ALA A 342 -0.22 21.46 -0.23
N HIS A 343 0.52 20.50 -0.80
CA HIS A 343 -0.01 19.21 -1.22
C HIS A 343 0.35 18.11 -0.23
N SER A 344 -0.58 17.19 0.08
CA SER A 344 -0.32 15.98 0.87
C SER A 344 0.48 16.29 2.17
N ASN A 345 1.59 15.58 2.46
CA ASN A 345 2.48 15.85 3.60
C ASN A 345 2.99 17.30 3.70
N GLY A 346 3.11 18.03 2.58
CA GLY A 346 3.47 19.46 2.59
C GLY A 346 2.49 20.32 3.39
N GLY A 347 1.23 19.89 3.54
CA GLY A 347 0.24 20.56 4.40
C GLY A 347 0.48 20.36 5.89
N LEU A 348 1.07 19.22 6.29
CA LEU A 348 1.51 18.98 7.67
C LEU A 348 2.70 19.89 8.01
N LEU A 349 3.65 20.03 7.08
CA LEU A 349 4.76 20.99 7.17
C LEU A 349 4.24 22.45 7.21
N ALA A 350 3.23 22.80 6.41
CA ALA A 350 2.60 24.13 6.45
C ALA A 350 1.99 24.46 7.84
N LYS A 351 1.22 23.54 8.42
CA LYS A 351 0.66 23.70 9.78
C LYS A 351 1.74 23.86 10.84
N ALA A 352 2.85 23.12 10.71
CA ALA A 352 3.98 23.19 11.63
C ALA A 352 4.78 24.49 11.48
N LEU A 353 4.99 24.99 10.26
CA LEU A 353 5.59 26.30 9.98
C LEU A 353 4.76 27.44 10.61
N VAL A 354 3.44 27.45 10.39
CA VAL A 354 2.52 28.43 11.00
C VAL A 354 2.63 28.42 12.53
N ARG A 355 2.75 27.24 13.14
CA ARG A 355 2.96 27.10 14.59
C ARG A 355 4.32 27.64 15.04
N ALA A 356 5.39 27.38 14.28
CA ALA A 356 6.75 27.85 14.59
C ALA A 356 6.86 29.38 14.56
N LEU A 357 6.22 30.03 13.58
CA LEU A 357 6.13 31.49 13.46
C LEU A 357 5.36 32.16 14.60
N GLY A 358 4.48 31.41 15.28
CA GLY A 358 3.67 31.90 16.39
C GLY A 358 2.86 33.15 16.01
N PRO A 359 2.90 34.25 16.79
CA PRO A 359 2.17 35.47 16.48
C PRO A 359 2.46 36.07 15.10
N SER A 360 3.69 35.94 14.59
CA SER A 360 4.08 36.51 13.29
C SER A 360 3.45 35.80 12.09
N ALA A 361 2.79 34.65 12.27
CA ALA A 361 2.05 33.99 11.19
C ALA A 361 0.97 34.91 10.60
N SER A 362 0.20 35.60 11.46
CA SER A 362 -0.86 36.52 11.04
C SER A 362 -0.36 37.75 10.27
N ASP A 363 0.91 38.12 10.45
CA ASP A 363 1.55 39.24 9.74
C ASP A 363 2.12 38.82 8.38
N LEU A 364 2.58 37.57 8.26
CA LEU A 364 3.30 37.04 7.09
C LEU A 364 2.43 36.23 6.12
N ILE A 365 1.34 35.63 6.60
CA ILE A 365 0.53 34.68 5.83
C ILE A 365 -0.86 35.27 5.59
N ASP A 366 -1.36 35.09 4.37
CA ASP A 366 -2.66 35.55 3.91
C ASP A 366 -3.69 34.42 3.97
N GLN A 367 -3.34 33.30 3.33
CA GLN A 367 -4.18 32.11 3.25
C GLN A 367 -3.34 30.84 3.05
N ILE A 368 -3.93 29.69 3.35
CA ILE A 368 -3.32 28.37 3.23
C ILE A 368 -4.27 27.46 2.46
N ILE A 369 -3.80 26.89 1.36
CA ILE A 369 -4.55 26.00 0.49
C ILE A 369 -3.99 24.59 0.67
N LEU A 370 -4.74 23.73 1.36
CA LEU A 370 -4.40 22.36 1.73
C LEU A 370 -5.07 21.40 0.73
N VAL A 371 -4.27 20.82 -0.17
CA VAL A 371 -4.74 19.88 -1.21
C VAL A 371 -4.38 18.44 -0.83
N GLY A 372 -5.38 17.57 -0.67
CA GLY A 372 -5.19 16.14 -0.36
C GLY A 372 -4.45 15.88 0.96
N VAL A 373 -4.41 16.85 1.88
CA VAL A 373 -3.54 16.77 3.07
C VAL A 373 -4.09 15.74 4.06
N PRO A 374 -3.35 14.68 4.45
CA PRO A 374 -3.82 13.69 5.42
C PRO A 374 -3.75 14.27 6.84
N GLN A 375 -4.71 15.14 7.18
CA GLN A 375 -4.66 15.92 8.42
C GLN A 375 -4.86 15.11 9.70
N LEU A 376 -5.34 13.86 9.56
CA LEU A 376 -5.46 12.85 10.62
C LEU A 376 -4.63 11.59 10.30
N GLY A 377 -3.72 11.65 9.34
CA GLY A 377 -3.04 10.49 8.76
C GLY A 377 -3.88 9.69 7.75
N THR A 378 -3.34 8.57 7.29
CA THR A 378 -3.99 7.61 6.38
C THR A 378 -3.70 6.16 6.84
N PRO A 379 -4.70 5.25 6.82
CA PRO A 379 -4.50 3.81 7.08
C PRO A 379 -3.45 3.16 6.17
N GLN A 380 -3.22 3.72 4.98
CA GLN A 380 -2.21 3.25 4.04
C GLN A 380 -0.78 3.29 4.62
N ALA A 381 -0.48 4.24 5.50
CA ALA A 381 0.80 4.31 6.20
C ALA A 381 1.04 3.12 7.16
N ILE A 382 -0.03 2.47 7.65
CA ILE A 382 0.07 1.23 8.44
C ILE A 382 0.47 0.06 7.53
N GLY A 383 -0.15 -0.06 6.36
CA GLY A 383 0.22 -1.06 5.34
C GLY A 383 1.68 -0.90 4.90
N ALA A 384 2.09 0.34 4.62
CA ALA A 384 3.47 0.68 4.27
C ALA A 384 4.47 0.25 5.35
N LEU A 385 4.24 0.63 6.61
CA LEU A 385 5.16 0.39 7.72
C LEU A 385 5.21 -1.08 8.17
N LEU A 386 4.07 -1.78 8.16
CA LEU A 386 3.99 -3.15 8.67
C LEU A 386 4.26 -4.21 7.59
N HIS A 387 3.84 -3.95 6.35
CA HIS A 387 3.81 -4.92 5.24
C HIS A 387 4.57 -4.47 3.98
N GLY A 388 5.10 -3.24 3.92
CA GLY A 388 6.02 -2.78 2.86
C GLY A 388 5.39 -2.43 1.52
N TYR A 389 4.09 -2.13 1.50
CA TYR A 389 3.25 -2.17 0.30
C TYR A 389 2.39 -0.90 0.10
N ASP A 390 1.98 -0.58 -1.16
CA ASP A 390 1.34 0.67 -1.70
C ASP A 390 1.56 1.75 -0.70
N THR A 391 2.78 2.24 -0.71
CA THR A 391 3.33 2.84 0.48
C THR A 391 2.65 4.19 0.80
N GLY A 392 1.74 4.67 -0.04
CA GLY A 392 1.15 6.03 -0.01
C GLY A 392 2.16 7.07 -0.51
N ILE A 393 3.17 6.56 -1.22
CA ILE A 393 4.55 7.03 -1.27
C ILE A 393 5.05 6.52 -2.64
N PRO A 394 5.64 7.36 -3.50
CA PRO A 394 5.88 7.06 -4.92
C PRO A 394 6.90 5.95 -5.28
N PHE A 395 7.24 5.05 -4.36
CA PHE A 395 7.97 3.82 -4.68
C PHE A 395 7.19 2.92 -5.65
N ASP A 396 5.87 2.91 -5.55
CA ASP A 396 4.97 2.09 -6.36
C ASP A 396 4.93 2.55 -7.85
N TRP A 397 5.58 3.67 -8.19
CA TRP A 397 5.85 4.09 -9.58
C TRP A 397 7.09 3.39 -10.18
N PHE A 398 7.90 2.72 -9.35
CA PHE A 398 9.12 2.01 -9.73
C PHE A 398 9.10 0.53 -9.28
N PRO A 399 8.02 -0.24 -9.54
CA PRO A 399 7.83 -1.60 -8.98
C PRO A 399 8.80 -2.66 -9.54
N PHE A 400 9.60 -2.30 -10.56
CA PHE A 400 10.68 -3.11 -11.11
C PHE A 400 12.07 -2.73 -10.56
N ILE A 401 12.16 -1.71 -9.70
CA ILE A 401 13.41 -1.15 -9.16
C ILE A 401 13.49 -1.37 -7.65
N LEU A 402 12.36 -1.30 -6.93
CA LEU A 402 12.32 -1.49 -5.48
C LEU A 402 11.45 -2.67 -5.06
N SER A 403 11.98 -3.52 -4.17
CA SER A 403 11.22 -4.58 -3.54
C SER A 403 10.36 -4.05 -2.37
N PRO A 404 9.17 -4.62 -2.09
CA PRO A 404 8.37 -4.27 -0.91
C PRO A 404 9.13 -4.45 0.42
N GLU A 405 9.99 -5.47 0.50
CA GLU A 405 10.89 -5.69 1.63
C GLU A 405 11.84 -4.51 1.84
N ARG A 406 12.44 -4.00 0.75
CA ARG A 406 13.33 -2.83 0.77
C ARG A 406 12.58 -1.55 1.15
N ALA A 407 11.36 -1.38 0.65
CA ALA A 407 10.49 -0.26 0.99
C ALA A 407 10.15 -0.25 2.49
N ARG A 408 9.84 -1.41 3.08
CA ARG A 408 9.61 -1.57 4.54
C ARG A 408 10.86 -1.28 5.36
N ASP A 409 12.01 -1.84 4.96
CA ASP A 409 13.32 -1.66 5.62
C ASP A 409 13.74 -0.17 5.64
N PHE A 410 13.45 0.56 4.56
CA PHE A 410 13.63 2.01 4.49
C PHE A 410 12.64 2.78 5.39
N ALA A 411 11.34 2.48 5.29
CA ALA A 411 10.30 3.15 6.07
C ALA A 411 10.48 3.00 7.59
N GLN A 412 11.04 1.87 8.03
CA GLN A 412 11.29 1.55 9.44
C GLN A 412 12.01 2.66 10.22
N ASN A 413 12.98 3.35 9.61
CA ASN A 413 13.79 4.39 10.25
C ASN A 413 13.53 5.81 9.72
N ALA A 414 12.54 6.00 8.85
CA ALA A 414 12.32 7.26 8.18
C ALA A 414 11.12 8.01 8.79
N PRO A 415 11.32 9.14 9.52
CA PRO A 415 10.25 9.88 10.22
C PRO A 415 8.99 10.16 9.40
N PHE A 416 9.15 10.36 8.09
CA PHE A 416 8.07 10.67 7.17
C PHE A 416 6.95 9.62 7.13
N ALA A 417 7.28 8.33 7.24
CA ALA A 417 6.28 7.26 7.30
C ALA A 417 5.41 7.37 8.56
N TYR A 418 5.98 7.88 9.65
CA TYR A 418 5.30 8.04 10.94
C TYR A 418 4.44 9.31 11.01
N HIS A 419 4.79 10.37 10.28
CA HIS A 419 3.92 11.56 10.16
C HIS A 419 2.55 11.22 9.55
N LEU A 420 2.49 10.21 8.68
CA LEU A 420 1.29 9.81 7.95
C LEU A 420 0.42 8.77 8.67
N LEU A 421 0.85 8.20 9.80
CA LEU A 421 0.08 7.22 10.56
C LEU A 421 -1.22 7.85 11.11
N PRO A 422 -2.35 7.12 11.18
CA PRO A 422 -3.59 7.65 11.74
C PRO A 422 -3.42 8.20 13.16
N HIS A 423 -3.95 9.40 13.39
CA HIS A 423 -3.80 10.12 14.64
C HIS A 423 -4.69 9.56 15.76
N GLU A 424 -4.44 9.98 17.00
CA GLU A 424 -5.29 9.64 18.14
C GLU A 424 -6.72 10.19 18.03
N ASP A 425 -6.88 11.32 17.34
CA ASP A 425 -8.15 11.99 17.07
C ASP A 425 -8.84 11.50 15.77
N TYR A 426 -8.29 10.51 15.05
CA TYR A 426 -8.84 9.95 13.80
C TYR A 426 -10.35 9.64 13.90
N TYR A 427 -10.72 8.85 14.92
CA TYR A 427 -12.11 8.45 15.22
C TYR A 427 -12.99 9.59 15.80
N ASN A 428 -12.38 10.64 16.37
CA ASN A 428 -13.04 11.61 17.27
C ASN A 428 -12.66 13.07 16.96
N ASN A 429 -12.64 13.44 15.67
CA ASN A 429 -12.28 14.78 15.21
C ASN A 429 -13.50 15.72 15.08
N ILE A 430 -13.25 17.03 15.05
CA ILE A 430 -14.30 18.09 15.05
C ILE A 430 -14.71 18.51 13.61
N GLY A 431 -14.09 17.93 12.58
CA GLY A 431 -14.33 18.27 11.18
C GLY A 431 -15.31 17.33 10.48
N SER A 432 -15.01 16.04 10.48
CA SER A 432 -15.73 15.01 9.73
C SER A 432 -15.46 13.64 10.35
N SER A 433 -16.48 13.00 10.91
CA SER A 433 -16.33 11.72 11.62
C SER A 433 -15.80 10.61 10.72
N ILE A 434 -14.86 9.81 11.21
CA ILE A 434 -14.44 8.56 10.58
C ILE A 434 -15.06 7.40 11.35
N THR A 435 -15.76 6.51 10.65
CA THR A 435 -16.47 5.36 11.23
C THR A 435 -15.76 4.02 10.99
N THR A 436 -14.82 3.97 10.04
CA THR A 436 -14.00 2.80 9.71
C THR A 436 -12.78 2.72 10.61
N PRO A 437 -12.59 1.64 11.40
CA PRO A 437 -11.35 1.44 12.14
C PRO A 437 -10.18 1.20 11.18
N PRO A 438 -9.00 1.81 11.41
CA PRO A 438 -7.83 1.60 10.57
C PRO A 438 -7.25 0.18 10.69
N VAL A 439 -7.55 -0.54 11.78
CA VAL A 439 -7.21 -1.96 11.95
C VAL A 439 -8.34 -2.71 12.66
N THR A 440 -8.66 -3.89 12.13
CA THR A 440 -9.68 -4.85 12.59
C THR A 440 -9.09 -6.26 12.69
N PHE A 441 -9.72 -7.13 13.49
CA PHE A 441 -9.31 -8.51 13.71
C PHE A 441 -10.50 -9.46 13.63
N GLU A 442 -10.43 -10.47 12.77
CA GLU A 442 -11.36 -11.61 12.78
C GLU A 442 -10.95 -12.63 13.84
N SER A 443 -11.93 -13.40 14.34
CA SER A 443 -11.68 -14.45 15.34
C SER A 443 -11.02 -15.69 14.71
N GLY A 444 -9.83 -16.06 15.17
CA GLY A 444 -9.17 -17.28 14.74
C GLY A 444 -7.82 -17.51 15.43
N ALA A 445 -7.25 -18.70 15.22
CA ALA A 445 -6.06 -19.16 15.94
C ALA A 445 -4.78 -18.33 15.64
N ALA A 446 -4.66 -17.73 14.46
CA ALA A 446 -3.52 -16.89 14.09
C ALA A 446 -3.70 -15.42 14.51
N THR A 447 -4.94 -14.97 14.71
CA THR A 447 -5.30 -13.62 15.19
C THR A 447 -5.53 -13.54 16.70
N GLN A 448 -5.55 -14.67 17.41
CA GLN A 448 -5.84 -14.76 18.84
C GLN A 448 -4.99 -13.82 19.70
N LEU A 449 -3.71 -13.65 19.36
CA LEU A 449 -2.79 -12.75 20.09
C LEU A 449 -3.26 -11.29 20.05
N PHE A 450 -3.85 -10.86 18.93
CA PHE A 450 -4.41 -9.52 18.77
C PHE A 450 -5.78 -9.40 19.45
N THR A 451 -6.66 -10.38 19.27
CA THR A 451 -8.00 -10.33 19.87
C THR A 451 -7.99 -10.45 21.40
N ASP A 452 -7.02 -11.16 21.98
CA ASP A 452 -6.77 -11.20 23.43
C ASP A 452 -6.27 -9.86 23.99
N ARG A 453 -5.55 -9.05 23.19
CA ARG A 453 -4.96 -7.77 23.62
C ARG A 453 -5.86 -6.57 23.37
N TYR A 454 -6.54 -6.54 22.21
CA TYR A 454 -7.26 -5.38 21.67
C TYR A 454 -8.75 -5.65 21.36
N GLY A 455 -9.20 -6.90 21.35
CA GLY A 455 -10.54 -7.26 20.85
C GLY A 455 -10.63 -7.28 19.32
N MET A 456 -11.81 -7.01 18.77
CA MET A 456 -12.10 -7.18 17.32
C MET A 456 -11.70 -5.98 16.45
N ALA A 457 -11.36 -4.84 17.04
CA ALA A 457 -10.97 -3.62 16.35
C ALA A 457 -10.14 -2.73 17.27
N LEU A 458 -9.19 -1.99 16.73
CA LEU A 458 -8.56 -0.89 17.49
C LEU A 458 -9.60 0.25 17.60
N GLY A 459 -9.89 0.68 18.82
CA GLY A 459 -10.97 1.63 19.12
C GLY A 459 -10.49 3.06 19.43
N ASN A 460 -9.19 3.28 19.55
CA ASN A 460 -8.59 4.58 19.85
C ASN A 460 -7.11 4.67 19.45
N GLY A 461 -6.51 5.84 19.65
CA GLY A 461 -5.11 6.12 19.36
C GLY A 461 -4.10 5.32 20.17
N ASP A 462 -4.29 5.19 21.49
CA ASP A 462 -3.34 4.45 22.33
C ASP A 462 -3.28 2.96 21.94
N GLU A 463 -4.42 2.34 21.62
CA GLU A 463 -4.48 0.98 21.06
C GLU A 463 -3.80 0.85 19.69
N LEU A 464 -3.89 1.87 18.83
CA LEU A 464 -3.15 1.92 17.57
C LEU A 464 -1.64 2.04 17.79
N TYR A 465 -1.19 2.88 18.72
CA TYR A 465 0.23 3.01 19.04
C TYR A 465 0.78 1.73 19.68
N ASP A 466 0.08 1.12 20.64
CA ASP A 466 0.43 -0.20 21.20
C ASP A 466 0.54 -1.28 20.11
N PHE A 467 -0.43 -1.33 19.19
CA PHE A 467 -0.40 -2.28 18.06
C PHE A 467 0.76 -2.02 17.11
N LEU A 468 1.09 -0.76 16.80
CA LEU A 468 2.23 -0.42 15.94
C LEU A 468 3.57 -0.77 16.61
N GLU A 469 3.68 -0.61 17.94
CA GLU A 469 4.84 -1.05 18.72
C GLU A 469 4.92 -2.57 18.91
N GLY A 470 3.84 -3.31 18.64
CA GLY A 470 3.74 -4.75 18.92
C GLY A 470 3.68 -5.07 20.41
N ALA A 471 2.91 -4.28 21.17
CA ALA A 471 2.77 -4.40 22.63
C ALA A 471 2.11 -5.72 23.08
N GLU A 472 1.40 -6.42 22.19
CA GLU A 472 0.94 -7.80 22.42
C GLU A 472 2.09 -8.83 22.45
N GLY A 473 3.28 -8.46 21.97
CA GLY A 473 4.48 -9.29 22.01
C GLY A 473 4.75 -10.11 20.75
N ARG A 474 4.26 -9.70 19.56
CA ARG A 474 4.61 -10.37 18.30
C ARG A 474 6.12 -10.31 18.04
N GLU A 475 6.65 -11.36 17.39
CA GLU A 475 8.03 -11.37 16.92
C GLU A 475 8.21 -10.37 15.76
N VAL A 476 9.44 -9.89 15.55
CA VAL A 476 9.74 -9.06 14.37
C VAL A 476 9.89 -10.02 13.17
N PRO A 477 9.13 -9.82 12.07
CA PRO A 477 9.28 -10.64 10.86
C PRO A 477 10.70 -10.59 10.31
N VAL A 478 11.13 -11.67 9.66
CA VAL A 478 12.36 -11.63 8.85
C VAL A 478 12.16 -10.72 7.63
N TYR A 479 13.23 -10.19 7.06
CA TYR A 479 13.20 -9.21 5.94
C TYR A 479 12.16 -9.56 4.85
N GLY A 480 12.17 -10.80 4.36
CA GLY A 480 11.27 -11.33 3.33
C GLY A 480 9.91 -11.87 3.81
N ASP A 481 9.56 -11.72 5.08
CA ASP A 481 8.21 -12.02 5.59
C ASP A 481 7.40 -10.72 5.63
N LEU A 482 6.70 -10.45 4.52
CA LEU A 482 5.73 -9.35 4.39
C LEU A 482 4.36 -9.69 5.01
N LYS A 483 4.14 -10.94 5.42
CA LYS A 483 2.85 -11.49 5.86
C LYS A 483 2.63 -11.16 7.34
N GLY A 484 3.66 -11.41 8.14
CA GLY A 484 3.74 -10.93 9.52
C GLY A 484 3.80 -9.39 9.55
N PRO A 485 2.95 -8.71 10.35
CA PRO A 485 3.07 -7.28 10.56
C PRO A 485 4.37 -6.96 11.31
N SER A 486 5.18 -6.04 10.77
CA SER A 486 6.41 -5.55 11.41
C SER A 486 6.15 -4.84 12.76
N ARG A 487 7.17 -4.26 13.38
CA ARG A 487 7.05 -3.42 14.59
C ARG A 487 7.69 -2.07 14.33
N GLY A 488 6.92 -0.99 14.46
CA GLY A 488 7.39 0.37 14.22
C GLY A 488 8.45 0.82 15.23
N ASN A 489 9.26 1.81 14.84
CA ASN A 489 10.30 2.37 15.69
C ASN A 489 9.67 3.29 16.77
N THR A 490 9.70 2.83 18.02
CA THR A 490 9.24 3.56 19.23
C THR A 490 9.67 5.02 19.28
N THR A 491 10.89 5.36 18.86
CA THR A 491 11.38 6.75 18.88
C THR A 491 10.63 7.62 17.87
N LEU A 492 10.35 7.07 16.69
CA LEU A 492 9.66 7.76 15.61
C LEU A 492 8.14 7.80 15.84
N LEU A 493 7.55 6.73 16.37
CA LEU A 493 6.16 6.71 16.87
C LEU A 493 5.94 7.77 17.96
N THR A 494 6.83 7.83 18.96
CA THR A 494 6.78 8.86 20.02
C THR A 494 6.92 10.26 19.42
N SER A 495 7.80 10.44 18.43
CA SER A 495 8.00 11.74 17.76
C SER A 495 6.78 12.16 16.94
N ALA A 496 6.13 11.23 16.24
CA ALA A 496 4.88 11.45 15.52
C ALA A 496 3.73 11.82 16.47
N LYS A 497 3.49 11.03 17.54
CA LYS A 497 2.47 11.32 18.56
C LYS A 497 2.59 12.75 19.12
N ASN A 498 3.81 13.19 19.43
CA ASN A 498 4.10 14.55 19.89
C ASN A 498 3.93 15.63 18.81
N LEU A 499 4.11 15.32 17.53
CA LEU A 499 3.84 16.24 16.40
C LEU A 499 2.32 16.36 16.14
N GLN A 500 1.62 15.23 16.09
CA GLN A 500 0.19 15.11 15.76
C GLN A 500 -0.69 15.92 16.73
N GLN A 501 -0.38 15.91 18.03
CA GLN A 501 -1.03 16.75 19.06
C GLN A 501 -1.03 18.25 18.73
N HIS A 502 -0.13 18.69 17.84
CA HIS A 502 0.10 20.08 17.49
C HIS A 502 -0.30 20.48 16.07
N ILE A 503 -0.63 19.53 15.18
CA ILE A 503 -1.04 19.78 13.78
C ILE A 503 -2.28 18.95 13.32
N GLY A 504 -2.86 18.10 14.18
CA GLY A 504 -4.06 17.30 13.92
C GLY A 504 -5.37 18.10 13.89
N SER A 505 -6.48 17.52 14.38
CA SER A 505 -7.80 18.17 14.34
C SER A 505 -7.90 19.38 15.27
N SER A 506 -7.07 19.42 16.31
CA SER A 506 -6.98 20.52 17.28
C SER A 506 -6.38 21.80 16.69
N TRP A 507 -5.67 21.73 15.56
CA TRP A 507 -5.03 22.87 14.91
C TRP A 507 -6.09 23.82 14.34
N GLN A 508 -5.90 25.12 14.57
CA GLN A 508 -6.77 26.19 14.08
C GLN A 508 -5.92 27.29 13.45
N PRO A 509 -6.39 27.98 12.39
CA PRO A 509 -5.65 29.07 11.79
C PRO A 509 -5.53 30.26 12.76
N PRO A 510 -4.35 30.91 12.84
CA PRO A 510 -4.21 32.23 13.45
C PRO A 510 -5.19 33.25 12.83
N ALA A 511 -5.56 34.26 13.62
CA ALA A 511 -6.53 35.26 13.21
C ALA A 511 -6.06 36.01 11.94
N GLY A 512 -6.96 36.16 10.97
CA GLY A 512 -6.64 36.81 9.69
C GLY A 512 -5.91 35.93 8.66
N ILE A 513 -5.85 34.61 8.88
CA ILE A 513 -5.45 33.61 7.87
C ILE A 513 -6.69 32.81 7.46
N ILE A 514 -6.93 32.68 6.16
CA ILE A 514 -8.00 31.82 5.61
C ILE A 514 -7.42 30.45 5.22
N VAL A 515 -8.14 29.37 5.49
CA VAL A 515 -7.73 28.00 5.12
C VAL A 515 -8.75 27.38 4.17
N HIS A 516 -8.27 26.92 3.02
CA HIS A 516 -9.04 26.16 2.04
C HIS A 516 -8.56 24.71 2.11
N GLN A 517 -9.38 23.80 2.64
CA GLN A 517 -9.09 22.37 2.65
C GLN A 517 -9.85 21.66 1.52
N ILE A 518 -9.11 20.87 0.72
CA ILE A 518 -9.55 20.33 -0.57
C ILE A 518 -9.29 18.83 -0.59
N ALA A 519 -10.33 18.03 -0.84
CA ALA A 519 -10.27 16.58 -0.90
C ALA A 519 -10.66 16.05 -2.28
N GLY A 520 -9.95 15.04 -2.79
CA GLY A 520 -10.48 14.19 -3.85
C GLY A 520 -11.49 13.19 -3.29
N ILE A 521 -12.49 12.83 -4.10
CA ILE A 521 -13.53 11.85 -3.75
C ILE A 521 -13.90 11.03 -5.01
N GLY A 522 -14.22 9.75 -4.81
CA GLY A 522 -14.64 8.84 -5.88
C GLY A 522 -13.59 7.81 -6.33
N GLU A 523 -12.46 7.71 -5.64
CA GLU A 523 -11.43 6.69 -5.87
C GLU A 523 -11.39 5.67 -4.73
N ASP A 524 -11.16 4.38 -5.06
CA ASP A 524 -11.02 3.30 -4.08
C ASP A 524 -9.82 3.57 -3.15
N THR A 525 -10.09 3.93 -1.90
CA THR A 525 -9.12 4.45 -0.92
C THR A 525 -9.07 3.55 0.31
N LEU A 526 -7.88 3.18 0.80
CA LEU A 526 -7.75 2.29 1.96
C LEU A 526 -8.20 2.98 3.26
N ALA A 527 -9.26 2.44 3.88
CA ALA A 527 -9.86 2.90 5.13
C ALA A 527 -9.45 2.05 6.35
N GLY A 528 -8.95 0.82 6.15
CA GLY A 528 -8.38 -0.01 7.20
C GLY A 528 -7.93 -1.41 6.75
N ILE A 529 -7.29 -2.15 7.66
CA ILE A 529 -6.75 -3.50 7.43
C ILE A 529 -7.42 -4.49 8.40
N THR A 530 -8.06 -5.54 7.89
CA THR A 530 -8.65 -6.62 8.67
C THR A 530 -7.70 -7.81 8.73
N TYR A 531 -7.01 -8.04 9.85
CA TYR A 531 -6.23 -9.27 10.04
C TYR A 531 -7.16 -10.45 10.30
N LYS A 532 -6.86 -11.61 9.70
CA LYS A 532 -7.66 -12.83 9.81
C LYS A 532 -6.84 -14.11 9.80
N THR A 533 -7.47 -15.19 10.22
CA THR A 533 -6.90 -16.54 10.18
C THR A 533 -7.41 -17.25 8.93
N VAL A 534 -6.52 -17.54 7.98
CA VAL A 534 -6.81 -18.36 6.79
C VAL A 534 -6.23 -19.75 6.94
N GLN A 535 -6.71 -20.71 6.14
CA GLN A 535 -6.09 -22.03 6.04
C GLN A 535 -4.91 -21.99 5.04
N GLU A 536 -3.80 -22.62 5.42
CA GLU A 536 -2.68 -22.93 4.52
C GLU A 536 -2.48 -24.45 4.43
N CYS A 537 -2.23 -24.96 3.23
CA CYS A 537 -1.74 -26.33 3.08
C CYS A 537 -0.26 -26.42 3.47
N ALA A 538 0.01 -26.63 4.75
CA ALA A 538 1.35 -26.81 5.32
C ALA A 538 2.14 -27.94 4.63
N ARG A 539 1.45 -28.96 4.11
CA ARG A 539 2.09 -30.08 3.41
C ARG A 539 1.27 -30.62 2.25
N ALA A 540 1.68 -30.32 1.02
CA ALA A 540 1.12 -30.89 -0.20
C ALA A 540 1.94 -32.09 -0.72
N VAL A 541 1.32 -32.96 -1.53
CA VAL A 541 2.00 -33.98 -2.35
C VAL A 541 1.41 -34.01 -3.76
N ALA A 542 2.26 -33.82 -4.77
CA ALA A 542 1.90 -33.93 -6.19
C ALA A 542 2.00 -35.37 -6.70
N PHE A 543 1.01 -35.81 -7.47
CA PHE A 543 0.92 -37.10 -8.16
C PHE A 543 0.49 -36.86 -9.64
N PRO A 544 0.37 -37.87 -10.51
CA PRO A 544 -0.06 -37.65 -11.90
C PRO A 544 -1.56 -37.30 -11.94
N GLY A 545 -1.90 -36.13 -12.49
CA GLY A 545 -3.28 -35.64 -12.52
C GLY A 545 -3.77 -35.14 -11.16
N GLY A 546 -2.94 -34.33 -10.47
CA GLY A 546 -3.35 -33.59 -9.29
C GLY A 546 -2.33 -33.45 -8.17
N VAL A 547 -2.52 -32.42 -7.35
CA VAL A 547 -1.93 -32.30 -6.01
C VAL A 547 -2.94 -32.79 -4.96
N LEU A 548 -2.46 -33.20 -3.79
CA LEU A 548 -3.28 -33.40 -2.59
C LEU A 548 -2.70 -32.65 -1.38
N CYS A 549 -3.54 -31.91 -0.64
CA CYS A 549 -3.15 -31.46 0.69
C CYS A 549 -3.21 -32.61 1.70
N LEU A 550 -2.15 -32.72 2.51
CA LEU A 550 -2.05 -33.70 3.58
C LEU A 550 -2.22 -33.06 4.96
N GLU A 551 -1.82 -31.81 5.15
CA GLU A 551 -1.83 -31.13 6.45
C GLU A 551 -2.18 -29.66 6.25
N TYR A 552 -3.25 -29.22 6.89
CA TYR A 552 -3.68 -27.81 6.94
C TYR A 552 -3.24 -27.19 8.26
N GLN A 553 -2.82 -25.93 8.23
CA GLN A 553 -2.52 -25.13 9.42
C GLN A 553 -3.21 -23.77 9.39
N PRO A 554 -3.60 -23.21 10.55
CA PRO A 554 -4.01 -21.81 10.64
C PRO A 554 -2.83 -20.88 10.34
N LYS A 555 -3.08 -19.86 9.52
CA LYS A 555 -2.09 -18.87 9.09
C LYS A 555 -2.65 -17.46 9.23
N LEU A 556 -1.80 -16.51 9.61
CA LEU A 556 -2.16 -15.10 9.60
C LEU A 556 -2.18 -14.59 8.14
N SER A 557 -3.27 -13.93 7.77
CA SER A 557 -3.33 -13.08 6.57
C SER A 557 -4.15 -11.82 6.88
N TYR A 558 -4.40 -10.99 5.87
CA TYR A 558 -5.17 -9.76 6.00
C TYR A 558 -6.08 -9.51 4.77
N ALA A 559 -7.24 -8.92 5.03
CA ALA A 559 -8.16 -8.33 4.07
C ALA A 559 -8.22 -6.80 4.26
N LEU A 560 -8.84 -6.10 3.31
CA LEU A 560 -8.48 -4.72 2.98
C LEU A 560 -9.74 -3.88 2.79
N ASN A 561 -10.00 -3.02 3.76
CA ASN A 561 -11.24 -2.28 3.87
C ASN A 561 -11.06 -0.97 3.07
N GLU A 562 -11.54 -0.92 1.83
CA GLU A 562 -11.52 0.29 1.00
C GLU A 562 -12.87 1.02 1.01
N VAL A 563 -12.82 2.33 0.75
CA VAL A 563 -14.00 3.20 0.57
C VAL A 563 -13.80 4.11 -0.63
N ILE A 564 -14.90 4.46 -1.30
CA ILE A 564 -14.91 5.48 -2.38
C ILE A 564 -14.84 6.93 -1.86
N ASP A 565 -14.92 7.13 -0.55
CA ASP A 565 -14.85 8.44 0.13
C ASP A 565 -13.39 8.90 0.31
N GLY A 566 -12.64 9.00 -0.81
CA GLY A 566 -11.23 9.41 -0.81
C GLY A 566 -10.64 9.61 -2.20
N ASP A 567 -9.36 9.97 -2.23
CA ASP A 567 -8.59 10.31 -3.44
C ASP A 567 -7.65 9.19 -3.94
N GLY A 568 -7.78 7.98 -3.39
CA GLY A 568 -6.90 6.84 -3.63
C GLY A 568 -5.78 6.69 -2.60
N THR A 569 -5.55 7.69 -1.73
CA THR A 569 -4.55 7.62 -0.64
C THR A 569 -5.05 8.22 0.68
N VAL A 570 -5.91 9.23 0.63
CA VAL A 570 -6.43 9.96 1.79
C VAL A 570 -7.95 9.96 1.74
N VAL A 571 -8.57 9.43 2.79
CA VAL A 571 -10.03 9.49 2.96
C VAL A 571 -10.49 10.93 3.18
N VAL A 572 -11.60 11.33 2.55
CA VAL A 572 -12.17 12.70 2.59
C VAL A 572 -12.25 13.27 4.01
N PRO A 573 -12.63 12.52 5.06
CA PRO A 573 -12.69 13.07 6.41
C PRO A 573 -11.32 13.45 7.00
N SER A 574 -10.24 12.75 6.62
CA SER A 574 -8.86 13.11 6.99
C SER A 574 -8.39 14.34 6.19
N ALA A 575 -8.75 14.41 4.90
CA ALA A 575 -8.49 15.58 4.06
C ALA A 575 -9.25 16.84 4.53
N LEU A 576 -10.43 16.69 5.14
CA LEU A 576 -11.32 17.79 5.57
C LEU A 576 -11.46 17.91 7.10
N ALA A 577 -10.46 17.46 7.86
CA ALA A 577 -10.54 17.30 9.31
C ALA A 577 -10.72 18.58 10.15
N MET A 578 -10.47 19.78 9.61
CA MET A 578 -10.71 21.01 10.35
C MET A 578 -12.20 21.37 10.39
N SER A 579 -12.65 21.92 11.52
CA SER A 579 -14.03 22.36 11.70
C SER A 579 -14.33 23.64 10.91
N THR A 580 -15.44 23.65 10.20
CA THR A 580 -15.99 24.83 9.48
C THR A 580 -16.87 25.71 10.39
N SER A 581 -16.74 25.58 11.72
CA SER A 581 -17.42 26.43 12.70
C SER A 581 -16.93 27.88 12.72
N THR A 582 -15.95 28.23 11.89
CA THR A 582 -15.47 29.61 11.67
C THR A 582 -15.37 29.89 10.17
N GLU A 583 -15.64 31.12 9.76
CA GLU A 583 -15.55 31.57 8.36
C GLU A 583 -14.11 31.52 7.79
N ALA A 584 -13.12 31.31 8.65
CA ALA A 584 -11.72 31.14 8.29
C ALA A 584 -11.40 29.75 7.70
N VAL A 585 -12.31 28.78 7.73
CA VAL A 585 -12.09 27.42 7.20
C VAL A 585 -13.16 27.07 6.16
N LYS A 586 -12.72 26.79 4.93
CA LYS A 586 -13.57 26.45 3.78
C LYS A 586 -13.27 25.03 3.27
N ARG A 587 -14.29 24.35 2.74
CA ARG A 587 -14.19 22.99 2.18
C ARG A 587 -14.43 23.00 0.68
N TRP A 588 -13.69 22.16 -0.02
CA TRP A 588 -13.86 21.89 -1.45
C TRP A 588 -13.67 20.39 -1.71
N TRP A 589 -14.46 19.86 -2.63
CA TRP A 589 -14.34 18.50 -3.14
C TRP A 589 -13.93 18.52 -4.61
N VAL A 590 -13.15 17.52 -5.02
CA VAL A 590 -12.80 17.23 -6.40
C VAL A 590 -13.38 15.85 -6.74
N ASP A 591 -14.38 15.83 -7.62
CA ASP A 591 -15.07 14.61 -8.07
C ASP A 591 -14.18 13.86 -9.08
N LEU A 592 -13.29 13.02 -8.55
CA LEU A 592 -12.36 12.23 -9.32
C LEU A 592 -13.07 11.14 -10.13
N LYS A 593 -14.18 10.57 -9.62
CA LYS A 593 -14.98 9.61 -10.38
C LYS A 593 -15.51 10.25 -11.66
N LYS A 594 -16.12 11.44 -11.56
CA LYS A 594 -16.61 12.18 -12.73
C LYS A 594 -15.48 12.61 -13.66
N TYR A 595 -14.35 13.06 -13.11
CA TYR A 595 -13.17 13.47 -13.90
C TYR A 595 -12.60 12.30 -14.73
N ASN A 596 -12.41 11.15 -14.09
CA ASN A 596 -11.87 9.95 -14.73
C ASN A 596 -12.87 9.33 -15.72
N GLY A 597 -14.17 9.31 -15.40
CA GLY A 597 -15.21 8.83 -16.32
C GLY A 597 -15.37 9.69 -17.58
N GLY A 598 -15.25 11.02 -17.45
CA GLY A 598 -15.34 11.95 -18.58
C GLY A 598 -14.18 11.85 -19.59
N ILE A 599 -13.00 11.42 -19.14
CA ILE A 599 -11.75 11.50 -19.94
C ILE A 599 -11.19 10.12 -20.33
N LEU A 600 -11.32 9.10 -19.47
CA LEU A 600 -10.48 7.89 -19.55
C LEU A 600 -11.25 6.57 -19.69
N GLU A 601 -12.44 6.42 -19.09
CA GLU A 601 -13.20 5.15 -19.14
C GLU A 601 -13.64 4.76 -20.56
N ASN A 602 -13.58 5.70 -21.52
CA ASN A 602 -13.96 5.47 -22.91
C ASN A 602 -12.79 5.01 -23.83
N ILE A 603 -11.57 4.81 -23.31
CA ILE A 603 -10.40 4.40 -24.11
C ILE A 603 -9.66 3.22 -23.48
N PRO A 604 -9.83 1.98 -24.02
CA PRO A 604 -9.11 0.80 -23.58
C PRO A 604 -7.58 0.99 -23.57
N GLY A 605 -6.96 0.53 -22.48
CA GLY A 605 -5.51 0.54 -22.30
C GLY A 605 -4.91 1.83 -21.74
N LEU A 606 -5.71 2.86 -21.47
CA LEU A 606 -5.26 4.11 -20.84
C LEU A 606 -5.54 4.20 -19.34
N GLY A 607 -5.89 3.09 -18.66
CA GLY A 607 -6.18 3.06 -17.23
C GLY A 607 -5.06 3.60 -16.33
N PHE A 608 -3.80 3.53 -16.79
CA PHE A 608 -2.64 4.09 -16.09
C PHE A 608 -2.61 5.63 -16.03
N LEU A 609 -3.48 6.32 -16.79
CA LEU A 609 -3.67 7.77 -16.72
C LEU A 609 -4.71 8.20 -15.67
N ARG A 610 -5.34 7.26 -14.95
CA ARG A 610 -6.39 7.56 -13.96
C ARG A 610 -5.86 8.50 -12.88
N THR A 611 -6.48 9.68 -12.78
CA THR A 611 -6.11 10.76 -11.87
C THR A 611 -6.45 10.37 -10.44
N ASN A 612 -5.46 10.39 -9.54
CA ASN A 612 -5.65 10.14 -8.11
C ASN A 612 -4.89 11.19 -7.27
N HIS A 613 -4.75 10.94 -5.96
CA HIS A 613 -4.01 11.74 -4.98
C HIS A 613 -2.78 12.47 -5.55
N LYS A 614 -1.89 11.76 -6.26
CA LYS A 614 -0.63 12.33 -6.78
C LYS A 614 -0.84 13.41 -7.86
N ASP A 615 -1.96 13.34 -8.58
CA ASP A 615 -2.27 14.14 -9.76
C ASP A 615 -3.20 15.33 -9.46
N LEU A 616 -3.65 15.49 -8.21
CA LEU A 616 -4.64 16.52 -7.84
C LEU A 616 -4.24 17.91 -8.35
N LEU A 617 -2.97 18.30 -8.21
CA LEU A 617 -2.46 19.59 -8.68
C LEU A 617 -2.22 19.66 -10.20
N GLU A 618 -2.31 18.57 -10.97
CA GLU A 618 -2.32 18.64 -12.43
C GLU A 618 -3.73 18.94 -12.99
N ILE A 619 -4.80 18.71 -12.22
CA ILE A 619 -6.19 18.99 -12.62
C ILE A 619 -6.37 20.47 -12.96
N SER A 620 -6.77 20.75 -14.20
CA SER A 620 -6.88 22.12 -14.74
C SER A 620 -7.90 23.00 -13.99
N GLU A 621 -9.06 22.47 -13.62
CA GLU A 621 -10.07 23.24 -12.88
C GLU A 621 -9.64 23.53 -11.44
N LEU A 622 -8.92 22.62 -10.77
CA LEU A 622 -8.37 22.91 -9.43
C LEU A 622 -7.32 24.01 -9.49
N ARG A 623 -6.44 23.98 -10.51
CA ARG A 623 -5.47 25.06 -10.73
C ARG A 623 -6.14 26.39 -11.05
N ALA A 624 -7.17 26.40 -11.90
CA ALA A 624 -7.96 27.60 -12.18
C ALA A 624 -8.66 28.14 -10.91
N LEU A 625 -9.21 27.27 -10.05
CA LEU A 625 -9.79 27.66 -8.77
C LEU A 625 -8.75 28.30 -7.84
N ILE A 626 -7.54 27.73 -7.77
CA ILE A 626 -6.43 28.27 -6.96
C ILE A 626 -5.98 29.64 -7.47
N PHE A 627 -5.64 29.75 -8.77
CA PHE A 627 -5.04 30.98 -9.31
C PHE A 627 -6.05 32.11 -9.57
N ASN A 628 -7.26 31.79 -10.02
CA ASN A 628 -8.24 32.81 -10.41
C ASN A 628 -9.16 33.18 -9.24
N HIS A 629 -9.71 32.22 -8.50
CA HIS A 629 -10.63 32.51 -7.39
C HIS A 629 -9.89 32.81 -6.08
N PHE A 630 -9.05 31.89 -5.59
CA PHE A 630 -8.44 32.04 -4.27
C PHE A 630 -7.34 33.11 -4.24
N ILE A 631 -6.47 33.15 -5.27
CA ILE A 631 -5.39 34.13 -5.40
C ILE A 631 -5.85 35.39 -6.16
N GLY A 632 -6.60 35.23 -7.27
CA GLY A 632 -7.01 36.35 -8.13
C GLY A 632 -8.23 37.14 -7.66
N GLY A 633 -9.14 36.51 -6.89
CA GLY A 633 -10.39 37.11 -6.42
C GLY A 633 -11.55 37.08 -7.42
N ASP A 634 -11.43 36.36 -8.55
CA ASP A 634 -12.49 36.28 -9.57
C ASP A 634 -13.76 35.61 -9.02
N SER A 635 -14.93 36.20 -9.26
CA SER A 635 -16.23 35.65 -8.80
C SER A 635 -16.80 34.55 -9.70
N ASP A 636 -16.40 34.52 -10.97
CA ASP A 636 -17.09 33.80 -12.03
C ASP A 636 -16.23 32.62 -12.51
N ILE A 637 -16.32 31.48 -11.82
CA ILE A 637 -15.74 30.21 -12.31
C ILE A 637 -16.85 29.17 -12.50
N ASN A 638 -16.93 28.63 -13.72
CA ASN A 638 -17.71 27.44 -14.03
C ASN A 638 -16.85 26.20 -13.71
N LEU A 639 -17.18 25.51 -12.62
CA LEU A 639 -16.55 24.26 -12.20
C LEU A 639 -17.41 23.08 -12.64
N GLU A 640 -16.85 22.12 -13.37
CA GLU A 640 -17.54 20.88 -13.71
C GLU A 640 -17.25 19.76 -12.70
N TYR A 641 -16.02 19.70 -12.16
CA TYR A 641 -15.55 18.60 -11.31
C TYR A 641 -15.25 19.03 -9.86
N LEU A 642 -15.50 20.30 -9.50
CA LEU A 642 -15.26 20.82 -8.16
C LEU A 642 -16.51 21.49 -7.56
N SER A 643 -16.66 21.37 -6.24
CA SER A 643 -17.77 21.99 -5.49
C SER A 643 -17.39 22.28 -4.04
N ASP A 644 -18.08 23.24 -3.42
CA ASP A 644 -18.10 23.52 -1.98
C ASP A 644 -19.15 22.66 -1.23
N VAL A 645 -19.81 21.73 -1.93
CA VAL A 645 -20.72 20.70 -1.40
C VAL A 645 -20.16 19.32 -1.77
N GLN A 646 -20.27 18.34 -0.87
CA GLN A 646 -19.86 16.96 -1.16
C GLN A 646 -20.70 16.38 -2.33
N PRO A 647 -20.07 15.90 -3.42
CA PRO A 647 -20.79 15.27 -4.52
C PRO A 647 -21.38 13.93 -4.10
N ILE A 648 -22.50 13.55 -4.72
CA ILE A 648 -23.08 12.22 -4.56
C ILE A 648 -22.35 11.28 -5.51
N ILE A 649 -21.48 10.43 -4.95
CA ILE A 649 -20.79 9.39 -5.72
C ILE A 649 -21.64 8.12 -5.71
N ASP A 650 -22.39 7.91 -6.79
CA ASP A 650 -23.05 6.61 -7.03
C ASP A 650 -21.97 5.54 -7.23
N SER A 651 -21.79 4.70 -6.22
CA SER A 651 -21.00 3.46 -6.28
C SER A 651 -21.57 2.52 -7.34
N GLU A 652 -20.70 1.98 -8.19
CA GLU A 652 -21.06 1.01 -9.21
C GLU A 652 -21.20 -0.40 -8.61
N ASP A 653 -22.01 -1.26 -9.22
CA ASP A 653 -22.07 -2.69 -8.89
C ASP A 653 -20.84 -3.41 -9.46
N ARG A 654 -20.05 -4.07 -8.61
CA ARG A 654 -18.71 -4.59 -8.94
C ARG A 654 -18.46 -5.99 -8.41
N LEU A 655 -17.58 -6.72 -9.08
CA LEU A 655 -16.88 -7.87 -8.49
C LEU A 655 -15.52 -7.42 -7.96
N ARG A 656 -15.07 -8.05 -6.89
CA ARG A 656 -13.74 -7.90 -6.30
C ARG A 656 -13.14 -9.28 -6.07
N PHE A 657 -11.89 -9.45 -6.47
CA PHE A 657 -11.14 -10.70 -6.38
C PHE A 657 -9.88 -10.42 -5.55
N THR A 658 -9.76 -11.07 -4.39
CA THR A 658 -8.63 -10.93 -3.48
C THR A 658 -7.88 -12.26 -3.41
N LEU A 659 -6.72 -12.32 -4.06
CA LEU A 659 -5.86 -13.50 -4.15
C LEU A 659 -4.70 -13.42 -3.17
N HIS A 660 -4.56 -14.43 -2.32
CA HIS A 660 -3.39 -14.66 -1.48
C HIS A 660 -2.39 -15.56 -2.22
N SER A 661 -1.17 -15.07 -2.45
CA SER A 661 -0.06 -15.78 -3.11
C SER A 661 0.14 -17.23 -2.64
N PRO A 662 0.53 -18.18 -3.54
CA PRO A 662 1.62 -18.00 -4.52
C PRO A 662 1.24 -18.08 -6.01
N LEU A 663 0.07 -17.54 -6.38
CA LEU A 663 -0.33 -17.34 -7.78
C LEU A 663 -0.35 -15.84 -8.13
N THR A 664 -0.21 -15.48 -9.40
CA THR A 664 -0.54 -14.13 -9.92
C THR A 664 -2.01 -14.05 -10.30
N LEU A 665 -2.64 -12.91 -10.03
CA LEU A 665 -4.04 -12.63 -10.37
C LEU A 665 -4.15 -11.86 -11.69
N SER A 666 -5.00 -12.34 -12.61
CA SER A 666 -5.48 -11.58 -13.76
C SER A 666 -6.95 -11.89 -14.06
N ALA A 667 -7.58 -11.07 -14.90
CA ALA A 667 -8.90 -11.34 -15.45
C ALA A 667 -9.03 -10.80 -16.87
N THR A 668 -9.86 -11.46 -17.68
CA THR A 668 -10.15 -11.09 -19.07
C THR A 668 -11.65 -10.99 -19.33
N ASP A 669 -12.05 -10.09 -20.23
CA ASP A 669 -13.43 -9.95 -20.69
C ASP A 669 -13.73 -10.73 -21.98
N ALA A 670 -14.99 -10.71 -22.42
CA ALA A 670 -15.44 -11.36 -23.66
C ALA A 670 -14.90 -10.71 -24.96
N ALA A 671 -14.26 -9.54 -24.88
CA ALA A 671 -13.60 -8.87 -26.00
C ALA A 671 -12.09 -9.16 -26.07
N GLY A 672 -11.53 -9.86 -25.08
CA GLY A 672 -10.08 -10.12 -24.97
C GLY A 672 -9.29 -8.97 -24.37
N GLN A 673 -9.94 -8.05 -23.66
CA GLN A 673 -9.30 -7.06 -22.80
C GLN A 673 -8.90 -7.75 -21.48
N GLU A 674 -7.79 -7.31 -20.88
CA GLU A 674 -7.15 -7.89 -19.69
C GLU A 674 -6.93 -6.82 -18.60
N ILE A 675 -7.08 -7.22 -17.33
CA ILE A 675 -6.57 -6.54 -16.13
C ILE A 675 -5.64 -7.49 -15.36
N SER A 676 -4.43 -7.01 -15.04
CA SER A 676 -3.35 -7.77 -14.36
C SER A 676 -2.28 -6.81 -13.83
N ALA A 677 -1.20 -7.34 -13.23
CA ALA A 677 -0.07 -6.55 -12.72
C ALA A 677 0.66 -5.71 -13.78
N SER A 678 0.55 -6.06 -15.06
CA SER A 678 1.23 -5.39 -16.19
C SER A 678 0.27 -4.80 -17.23
N THR A 679 -1.01 -5.11 -17.15
CA THR A 679 -2.00 -4.84 -18.19
C THR A 679 -3.25 -4.24 -17.58
N SER A 680 -3.75 -3.12 -18.11
CA SER A 680 -4.98 -2.47 -17.62
C SER A 680 -5.80 -1.95 -18.79
N THR A 681 -6.38 -2.88 -19.55
CA THR A 681 -7.14 -2.57 -20.77
C THR A 681 -8.66 -2.60 -20.60
N ILE A 682 -9.20 -3.35 -19.62
CA ILE A 682 -10.63 -3.35 -19.28
C ILE A 682 -11.04 -1.97 -18.71
N PRO A 683 -12.03 -1.27 -19.28
CA PRO A 683 -12.58 -0.04 -18.72
C PRO A 683 -13.12 -0.19 -17.29
N GLY A 684 -12.88 0.81 -16.45
CA GLY A 684 -13.37 0.84 -15.06
C GLY A 684 -12.76 -0.22 -14.12
N ALA A 685 -11.93 -1.13 -14.61
CA ALA A 685 -11.25 -2.14 -13.79
C ALA A 685 -10.00 -1.55 -13.10
N THR A 686 -9.67 -2.09 -11.92
CA THR A 686 -8.51 -1.70 -11.11
C THR A 686 -7.73 -2.93 -10.68
N TYR A 687 -6.39 -2.80 -10.60
CA TYR A 687 -5.47 -3.78 -10.01
C TYR A 687 -4.65 -3.08 -8.92
N LYS A 688 -4.51 -3.72 -7.75
CA LYS A 688 -3.63 -3.32 -6.65
C LYS A 688 -2.94 -4.57 -6.08
N ARG A 689 -1.71 -4.46 -5.59
CA ARG A 689 -0.94 -5.61 -5.07
C ARG A 689 -0.47 -5.41 -3.63
N TYR A 690 -1.39 -5.64 -2.71
CA TYR A 690 -1.25 -5.64 -1.25
C TYR A 690 -0.20 -6.63 -0.67
N GLY A 691 1.08 -6.44 -1.00
CA GLY A 691 2.21 -7.26 -0.54
C GLY A 691 2.32 -8.57 -1.33
N GLU A 692 1.98 -9.70 -0.71
CA GLU A 692 1.67 -10.93 -1.45
C GLU A 692 0.21 -11.03 -1.90
N VAL A 693 -0.68 -10.21 -1.31
CA VAL A 693 -2.11 -10.17 -1.65
C VAL A 693 -2.27 -9.38 -2.95
N GLN A 694 -3.18 -9.81 -3.81
CA GLN A 694 -3.51 -9.15 -5.08
C GLN A 694 -5.00 -8.89 -5.13
N VAL A 695 -5.40 -7.67 -5.45
CA VAL A 695 -6.79 -7.25 -5.53
C VAL A 695 -7.07 -6.77 -6.95
N ILE A 696 -8.08 -7.37 -7.59
CA ILE A 696 -8.68 -6.85 -8.82
C ILE A 696 -10.13 -6.50 -8.53
N SER A 697 -10.58 -5.32 -8.96
CA SER A 697 -12.00 -4.97 -8.96
C SER A 697 -12.46 -4.59 -10.36
N ILE A 698 -13.64 -5.07 -10.76
CA ILE A 698 -14.18 -4.97 -12.12
C ILE A 698 -15.68 -4.63 -12.03
N PRO A 699 -16.23 -3.76 -12.91
CA PRO A 699 -17.67 -3.62 -13.07
C PRO A 699 -18.36 -4.97 -13.34
N GLN A 700 -19.51 -5.25 -12.71
CA GLN A 700 -20.26 -6.50 -12.98
C GLN A 700 -20.63 -6.64 -14.46
N SER A 701 -20.88 -5.50 -15.14
CA SER A 701 -21.24 -5.38 -16.55
C SER A 701 -20.20 -5.93 -17.55
N VAL A 702 -18.99 -6.27 -17.09
CA VAL A 702 -17.91 -6.84 -17.91
C VAL A 702 -18.05 -8.36 -18.11
N SER A 703 -18.77 -9.06 -17.23
CA SER A 703 -18.85 -10.54 -17.19
C SER A 703 -17.48 -11.25 -17.27
N PRO A 704 -16.57 -11.01 -16.30
CA PRO A 704 -15.17 -11.41 -16.42
C PRO A 704 -14.94 -12.93 -16.31
N THR A 705 -13.80 -13.37 -16.86
CA THR A 705 -13.16 -14.65 -16.52
C THR A 705 -11.86 -14.36 -15.78
N VAL A 706 -11.74 -14.87 -14.55
CA VAL A 706 -10.55 -14.73 -13.70
C VAL A 706 -9.60 -15.88 -13.98
N VAL A 707 -8.30 -15.58 -14.04
CA VAL A 707 -7.22 -16.54 -14.22
C VAL A 707 -6.19 -16.33 -13.11
N LEU A 708 -5.80 -17.43 -12.47
CA LEU A 708 -4.75 -17.50 -11.47
C LEU A 708 -3.61 -18.36 -12.04
N SER A 709 -2.38 -17.87 -12.00
CA SER A 709 -1.20 -18.58 -12.57
C SER A 709 -0.10 -18.78 -11.53
N GLY A 710 0.44 -19.98 -11.43
CA GLY A 710 1.48 -20.34 -10.47
C GLY A 710 2.78 -19.53 -10.63
N VAL A 711 3.41 -19.20 -9.51
CA VAL A 711 4.83 -18.77 -9.47
C VAL A 711 5.70 -19.60 -8.53
N SER A 712 5.11 -20.35 -7.61
CA SER A 712 5.81 -21.33 -6.76
C SER A 712 4.84 -22.30 -6.08
N ASP A 713 5.36 -23.45 -5.65
CA ASP A 713 4.62 -24.47 -4.91
C ASP A 713 4.14 -23.96 -3.54
N GLY A 714 2.93 -24.34 -3.13
CA GLY A 714 2.34 -23.94 -1.84
C GLY A 714 0.82 -24.14 -1.79
N SER A 715 0.11 -23.12 -1.32
CA SER A 715 -1.35 -23.02 -1.45
C SER A 715 -1.81 -21.57 -1.47
N PHE A 716 -2.81 -21.26 -2.29
CA PHE A 716 -3.47 -19.96 -2.36
C PHE A 716 -4.79 -19.94 -1.59
N THR A 717 -5.30 -18.73 -1.36
CA THR A 717 -6.71 -18.49 -1.04
C THR A 717 -7.23 -17.46 -2.03
N LEU A 718 -8.38 -17.72 -2.66
CA LEU A 718 -9.09 -16.75 -3.50
C LEU A 718 -10.39 -16.36 -2.81
N GLU A 719 -10.53 -15.07 -2.48
CA GLU A 719 -11.78 -14.47 -2.01
C GLU A 719 -12.46 -13.75 -3.18
N VAL A 720 -13.76 -13.94 -3.31
CA VAL A 720 -14.60 -13.25 -4.29
C VAL A 720 -15.72 -12.53 -3.54
N GLU A 721 -15.84 -11.23 -3.78
CA GLU A 721 -16.83 -10.36 -3.15
C GLU A 721 -17.67 -9.68 -4.23
N GLU A 722 -19.00 -9.75 -4.10
CA GLU A 722 -19.95 -9.06 -4.96
C GLU A 722 -20.45 -7.82 -4.24
N TYR A 723 -20.20 -6.65 -4.83
CA TYR A 723 -20.65 -5.36 -4.32
C TYR A 723 -21.84 -4.87 -5.14
N SER A 724 -22.90 -4.44 -4.46
CA SER A 724 -23.93 -3.59 -5.07
C SER A 724 -24.18 -2.35 -4.23
N GLY A 725 -24.26 -1.19 -4.87
CA GLY A 725 -24.37 0.10 -4.15
C GLY A 725 -23.23 0.33 -3.15
N GLY A 726 -22.02 -0.17 -3.43
CA GLY A 726 -20.85 -0.04 -2.55
C GLY A 726 -20.89 -0.92 -1.30
N ILE A 727 -21.89 -1.79 -1.16
CA ILE A 727 -22.06 -2.72 -0.05
C ILE A 727 -21.84 -4.15 -0.55
N VAL A 728 -21.09 -4.97 0.18
CA VAL A 728 -20.95 -6.40 -0.13
C VAL A 728 -22.32 -7.09 0.05
N VAL A 729 -22.83 -7.68 -1.03
CA VAL A 729 -24.13 -8.38 -1.06
C VAL A 729 -23.99 -9.90 -1.10
N ALA A 730 -22.88 -10.43 -1.66
CA ALA A 730 -22.54 -11.84 -1.64
C ALA A 730 -21.02 -12.04 -1.57
N THR A 731 -20.58 -13.22 -1.11
CA THR A 731 -19.15 -13.62 -1.08
C THR A 731 -19.00 -15.11 -1.37
N THR A 732 -17.80 -15.55 -1.77
CA THR A 732 -17.36 -16.96 -1.72
C THR A 732 -15.84 -16.99 -1.54
N THR A 733 -15.31 -17.89 -0.73
CA THR A 733 -13.87 -17.99 -0.46
C THR A 733 -13.35 -19.39 -0.72
N PHE A 734 -12.40 -19.55 -1.64
CA PHE A 734 -11.69 -20.81 -1.90
C PHE A 734 -10.41 -20.83 -1.06
N ALA A 735 -10.40 -21.55 0.06
CA ALA A 735 -9.34 -21.44 1.08
C ALA A 735 -8.32 -22.59 1.04
N GLY A 736 -7.04 -22.24 1.23
CA GLY A 736 -5.95 -23.19 1.40
C GLY A 736 -5.70 -24.12 0.20
N VAL A 737 -6.18 -23.75 -0.99
CA VAL A 737 -6.14 -24.58 -2.20
C VAL A 737 -4.68 -24.80 -2.60
N PRO A 738 -4.18 -26.06 -2.65
CA PRO A 738 -2.79 -26.33 -3.02
C PRO A 738 -2.42 -25.81 -4.42
N SER A 739 -1.13 -25.59 -4.65
CA SER A 739 -0.61 -25.14 -5.94
C SER A 739 0.83 -25.62 -6.20
N LEU A 740 1.18 -25.68 -7.48
CA LEU A 740 2.54 -25.82 -7.99
C LEU A 740 2.92 -24.57 -8.80
N ALA A 741 4.21 -24.42 -9.13
CA ALA A 741 4.68 -23.38 -10.04
C ALA A 741 3.99 -23.38 -11.42
N ASP A 742 3.61 -24.55 -11.95
CA ASP A 742 2.95 -24.71 -13.26
C ASP A 742 1.40 -24.67 -13.19
N THR A 743 0.81 -24.46 -12.01
CA THR A 743 -0.65 -24.51 -11.82
C THR A 743 -1.38 -23.35 -12.49
N SER A 744 -2.45 -23.66 -13.22
CA SER A 744 -3.40 -22.69 -13.77
C SER A 744 -4.79 -22.95 -13.17
N ALA A 745 -5.42 -21.92 -12.62
CA ALA A 745 -6.81 -22.00 -12.16
C ALA A 745 -7.67 -20.92 -12.81
N THR A 746 -8.90 -21.27 -13.19
CA THR A 746 -9.78 -20.40 -13.99
C THR A 746 -11.23 -20.50 -13.52
N MET A 747 -11.90 -19.34 -13.41
CA MET A 747 -13.30 -19.21 -12.97
C MET A 747 -14.00 -18.11 -13.77
N SER A 748 -15.26 -18.29 -14.15
CA SER A 748 -16.01 -17.34 -14.99
C SER A 748 -17.29 -16.82 -14.33
N PHE A 749 -17.64 -15.58 -14.63
CA PHE A 749 -18.77 -14.84 -14.04
C PHE A 749 -19.69 -14.33 -15.17
N PRO A 750 -20.53 -15.19 -15.78
CA PRO A 750 -21.17 -14.91 -17.07
C PRO A 750 -22.14 -13.71 -17.07
N ASP A 751 -22.69 -13.35 -15.92
CA ASP A 751 -23.59 -12.20 -15.71
C ASP A 751 -23.06 -11.20 -14.67
N GLY A 752 -21.80 -11.35 -14.22
CA GLY A 752 -21.20 -10.53 -13.18
C GLY A 752 -21.57 -10.90 -11.74
N THR A 753 -22.33 -11.98 -11.49
CA THR A 753 -22.72 -12.41 -10.14
C THR A 753 -21.97 -13.64 -9.65
N ILE A 754 -21.88 -13.81 -8.32
CA ILE A 754 -21.40 -15.05 -7.68
C ILE A 754 -22.44 -16.17 -7.85
N GLN A 755 -23.75 -15.84 -7.85
CA GLN A 755 -24.84 -16.82 -7.94
C GLN A 755 -24.79 -17.68 -9.22
N ASN A 756 -24.38 -17.11 -10.35
CA ASN A 756 -24.30 -17.80 -11.65
C ASN A 756 -22.86 -18.01 -12.12
N ALA A 757 -21.87 -17.85 -11.24
CA ALA A 757 -20.47 -18.13 -11.54
C ALA A 757 -20.24 -19.63 -11.80
N GLY A 758 -19.26 -19.95 -12.66
CA GLY A 758 -18.80 -21.32 -12.86
C GLY A 758 -17.89 -21.81 -11.74
N ASP A 759 -17.68 -23.13 -11.66
CA ASP A 759 -16.64 -23.73 -10.80
C ASP A 759 -15.27 -23.05 -11.00
N LEU A 760 -14.50 -22.91 -9.91
CA LEU A 760 -13.06 -22.71 -9.96
C LEU A 760 -12.42 -24.01 -10.47
N THR A 761 -12.06 -24.02 -11.75
CA THR A 761 -11.36 -25.14 -12.41
C THR A 761 -9.85 -25.03 -12.19
N ILE A 762 -9.16 -26.16 -12.00
CA ILE A 762 -7.72 -26.21 -11.70
C ILE A 762 -7.02 -27.28 -12.56
N ASP A 763 -5.96 -26.87 -13.25
CA ASP A 763 -4.94 -27.69 -13.90
C ASP A 763 -3.64 -27.53 -13.10
N TYR A 764 -3.10 -28.60 -12.50
CA TYR A 764 -1.94 -28.46 -11.61
C TYR A 764 -0.58 -28.46 -12.33
N ASP A 765 -0.48 -29.09 -13.51
CA ASP A 765 0.78 -29.30 -14.23
C ASP A 765 0.88 -28.60 -15.61
N GLY A 766 -0.14 -27.79 -15.94
CA GLY A 766 -0.17 -26.92 -17.12
C GLY A 766 -0.43 -27.66 -18.44
N ASN A 767 -0.92 -28.91 -18.41
CA ASN A 767 -1.10 -29.71 -19.62
C ASN A 767 -2.33 -29.32 -20.47
N GLY A 768 -3.23 -28.48 -19.94
CA GLY A 768 -4.50 -28.08 -20.55
C GLY A 768 -5.69 -29.00 -20.18
N THR A 769 -5.54 -29.86 -19.17
CA THR A 769 -6.60 -30.73 -18.66
C THR A 769 -6.94 -30.33 -17.22
N ILE A 770 -8.23 -30.21 -16.93
CA ILE A 770 -8.71 -29.92 -15.57
C ILE A 770 -8.53 -31.17 -14.70
N ASP A 771 -7.72 -31.05 -13.65
CA ASP A 771 -7.49 -32.07 -12.63
C ASP A 771 -8.54 -32.02 -11.51
N PHE A 772 -9.03 -30.82 -11.19
CA PHE A 772 -9.92 -30.59 -10.05
C PHE A 772 -10.86 -29.40 -10.29
N THR A 773 -12.03 -29.41 -9.65
CA THR A 773 -12.93 -28.26 -9.61
C THR A 773 -13.43 -28.00 -8.18
N LEU A 774 -13.76 -26.75 -7.89
CA LEU A 774 -14.47 -26.32 -6.68
C LEU A 774 -15.65 -25.44 -7.09
N ALA A 775 -16.86 -25.83 -6.74
CA ALA A 775 -18.04 -24.98 -6.92
C ALA A 775 -18.01 -23.83 -5.89
N PRO A 776 -18.45 -22.61 -6.25
CA PRO A 776 -18.64 -21.54 -5.27
C PRO A 776 -19.78 -21.86 -4.29
N GLU A 777 -19.64 -21.44 -3.03
CA GLU A 777 -20.72 -21.49 -2.04
C GLU A 777 -20.95 -20.08 -1.45
N GLU A 778 -22.18 -19.58 -1.59
CA GLU A 778 -22.54 -18.21 -1.22
C GLU A 778 -22.44 -18.00 0.31
N SER A 779 -21.63 -17.02 0.71
CA SER A 779 -21.29 -16.69 2.11
C SER A 779 -20.59 -17.82 2.89
N ALA A 780 -19.81 -18.67 2.21
CA ALA A 780 -19.09 -19.79 2.82
C ALA A 780 -17.60 -19.86 2.42
N GLU A 781 -16.83 -20.63 3.22
CA GLU A 781 -15.43 -20.99 2.96
C GLU A 781 -15.39 -22.37 2.27
N VAL A 782 -15.27 -22.35 0.94
CA VAL A 782 -15.04 -23.52 0.10
C VAL A 782 -13.63 -24.03 0.32
N THR A 783 -13.51 -25.05 1.17
CA THR A 783 -12.28 -25.81 1.35
C THR A 783 -12.32 -27.07 0.48
N ARG A 784 -11.17 -27.75 0.36
CA ARG A 784 -11.10 -29.03 -0.34
C ARG A 784 -11.42 -30.19 0.60
N ASP A 785 -12.35 -31.06 0.17
CA ASP A 785 -12.69 -32.34 0.81
C ASP A 785 -11.49 -33.09 1.38
N GLU A 786 -11.68 -33.69 2.57
CA GLU A 786 -10.71 -34.63 3.13
C GLU A 786 -10.43 -35.79 2.15
N PRO A 787 -9.17 -36.17 1.92
CA PRO A 787 -8.83 -37.18 0.94
C PRO A 787 -9.40 -38.55 1.30
N SER A 788 -10.29 -39.04 0.42
CA SER A 788 -10.82 -40.40 0.53
C SER A 788 -9.70 -41.43 0.69
N LEU A 789 -9.94 -42.47 1.48
CA LEU A 789 -8.98 -43.55 1.71
C LEU A 789 -8.44 -44.18 0.40
N SER A 790 -9.26 -44.20 -0.65
CA SER A 790 -8.90 -44.58 -2.01
C SER A 790 -7.88 -43.65 -2.67
N ALA A 791 -8.00 -42.34 -2.48
CA ALA A 791 -7.03 -41.35 -2.95
C ALA A 791 -5.70 -41.52 -2.20
N LEU A 792 -5.74 -41.55 -0.86
CA LEU A 792 -4.53 -41.73 -0.03
C LEU A 792 -3.75 -43.01 -0.40
N LEU A 793 -4.44 -44.13 -0.65
CA LEU A 793 -3.81 -45.39 -1.06
C LEU A 793 -3.26 -45.36 -2.50
N THR A 794 -3.81 -44.50 -3.36
CA THR A 794 -3.33 -44.27 -4.73
C THR A 794 -2.07 -43.39 -4.72
N VAL A 795 -2.09 -42.29 -3.97
CA VAL A 795 -0.90 -41.44 -3.72
C VAL A 795 0.22 -42.26 -3.10
N LEU A 796 -0.07 -43.10 -2.08
CA LEU A 796 0.92 -43.99 -1.47
C LEU A 796 1.57 -44.94 -2.49
N LYS A 797 0.81 -45.44 -3.47
CA LYS A 797 1.35 -46.29 -4.55
C LYS A 797 2.25 -45.51 -5.50
N ASP A 798 1.81 -44.33 -5.96
CA ASP A 798 2.60 -43.48 -6.84
C ASP A 798 3.93 -43.06 -6.17
N MET A 799 3.89 -42.61 -4.92
CA MET A 799 5.09 -42.32 -4.12
C MET A 799 6.03 -43.54 -4.02
N ILE A 800 5.52 -44.74 -3.70
CA ILE A 800 6.33 -45.98 -3.69
C ILE A 800 6.95 -46.28 -5.08
N GLY A 801 6.30 -45.85 -6.17
CA GLY A 801 6.86 -45.88 -7.52
C GLY A 801 7.98 -44.85 -7.73
N ARG A 802 7.80 -43.62 -7.25
CA ARG A 802 8.68 -42.46 -7.46
C ARG A 802 9.96 -42.48 -6.63
N ILE A 803 9.92 -42.81 -5.34
CA ILE A 803 11.06 -42.72 -4.39
C ILE A 803 12.39 -43.27 -4.94
N ASP A 804 13.53 -42.68 -4.58
CA ASP A 804 14.82 -43.36 -4.81
C ASP A 804 14.98 -44.51 -3.80
N ALA A 805 14.79 -45.72 -4.28
CA ALA A 805 14.84 -46.95 -3.51
C ALA A 805 15.00 -48.17 -4.42
N PRO A 806 15.67 -49.26 -3.97
CA PRO A 806 15.81 -50.47 -4.75
C PRO A 806 14.47 -51.06 -5.21
N ASP A 807 14.44 -51.50 -6.45
CA ASP A 807 13.29 -52.10 -7.14
C ASP A 807 12.65 -53.27 -6.35
N THR A 808 13.48 -54.03 -5.61
CA THR A 808 13.06 -55.12 -4.71
C THR A 808 12.31 -54.63 -3.46
N LEU A 809 12.57 -53.40 -3.02
CA LEU A 809 11.86 -52.73 -1.93
C LEU A 809 10.54 -52.13 -2.43
N LYS A 810 10.55 -51.42 -3.56
CA LYS A 810 9.32 -50.90 -4.19
C LYS A 810 8.28 -52.02 -4.36
N LYS A 811 8.68 -53.13 -4.99
CA LYS A 811 7.84 -54.33 -5.19
C LYS A 811 7.38 -55.00 -3.88
N ASN A 812 8.13 -54.85 -2.78
CA ASN A 812 7.73 -55.32 -1.44
C ASN A 812 6.65 -54.42 -0.82
N LEU A 813 6.82 -53.10 -0.93
CA LEU A 813 5.88 -52.10 -0.42
C LEU A 813 4.56 -52.14 -1.19
N PHE A 814 4.57 -52.14 -2.53
CA PHE A 814 3.37 -52.35 -3.36
C PHE A 814 2.56 -53.57 -2.92
N LYS A 815 3.22 -54.73 -2.79
CA LYS A 815 2.58 -55.97 -2.34
C LYS A 815 2.01 -55.87 -0.93
N LYS A 816 2.53 -54.99 -0.06
CA LYS A 816 1.93 -54.74 1.26
C LYS A 816 0.71 -53.84 1.19
N VAL A 817 0.72 -52.81 0.34
CA VAL A 817 -0.45 -51.93 0.09
C VAL A 817 -1.61 -52.74 -0.52
N GLU A 818 -1.35 -53.59 -1.52
CA GLU A 818 -2.36 -54.54 -2.03
C GLU A 818 -2.98 -55.40 -0.92
N ASN A 819 -2.17 -55.82 0.06
CA ASN A 819 -2.62 -56.64 1.19
C ASN A 819 -3.32 -55.83 2.30
N LEU A 820 -3.26 -54.51 2.26
CA LEU A 820 -4.10 -53.59 3.04
C LEU A 820 -5.44 -53.40 2.33
N GLU A 821 -5.44 -53.08 1.02
CA GLU A 821 -6.65 -52.97 0.18
C GLU A 821 -7.51 -54.25 0.25
N LYS A 822 -6.90 -55.42 0.09
CA LYS A 822 -7.58 -56.74 0.18
C LYS A 822 -8.08 -57.10 1.59
N LYS A 823 -7.82 -56.26 2.60
CA LYS A 823 -8.43 -56.32 3.94
C LYS A 823 -9.46 -55.23 4.17
N ILE A 824 -9.22 -54.03 3.64
CA ILE A 824 -10.16 -52.91 3.58
C ILE A 824 -11.48 -53.39 2.97
N GLU A 825 -11.43 -54.04 1.81
CA GLU A 825 -12.63 -54.53 1.14
C GLU A 825 -13.37 -55.59 1.99
N LYS A 826 -12.61 -56.50 2.61
CA LYS A 826 -13.15 -57.52 3.54
C LYS A 826 -13.64 -56.94 4.87
N LYS A 827 -13.33 -55.68 5.18
CA LYS A 827 -13.86 -54.92 6.31
C LYS A 827 -15.18 -54.24 5.91
N LYS A 828 -15.25 -53.59 4.74
CA LYS A 828 -16.50 -53.08 4.12
C LYS A 828 -17.57 -54.17 4.04
N GLU A 829 -17.29 -55.25 3.28
CA GLU A 829 -18.16 -56.43 3.15
C GLU A 829 -18.71 -56.93 4.50
N LYS A 830 -17.84 -56.93 5.52
CA LYS A 830 -18.15 -57.44 6.86
C LYS A 830 -18.99 -56.44 7.66
N ASN A 831 -18.79 -55.14 7.50
CA ASN A 831 -19.63 -54.09 8.10
C ASN A 831 -21.07 -54.23 7.59
N THR A 832 -21.30 -54.22 6.26
CA THR A 832 -22.63 -54.41 5.63
C THR A 832 -23.30 -55.72 6.12
N LYS A 833 -22.54 -56.82 6.14
CA LYS A 833 -23.04 -58.13 6.63
C LYS A 833 -23.34 -58.14 8.13
N ILE A 834 -22.71 -57.29 8.94
CA ILE A 834 -23.05 -57.12 10.36
C ILE A 834 -24.30 -56.25 10.51
N LEU A 835 -24.36 -55.08 9.85
CA LEU A 835 -25.44 -54.09 9.91
C LEU A 835 -26.77 -54.68 9.46
N SER A 836 -26.82 -55.26 8.26
CA SER A 836 -28.02 -55.94 7.77
C SER A 836 -28.46 -57.09 8.68
N ALA A 837 -27.51 -57.79 9.33
CA ALA A 837 -27.82 -58.82 10.33
C ALA A 837 -28.15 -58.25 11.74
N PHE A 838 -27.94 -56.96 11.97
CA PHE A 838 -28.25 -56.21 13.19
C PHE A 838 -29.67 -55.67 13.12
N ASN A 839 -30.03 -54.94 12.05
CA ASN A 839 -31.39 -54.50 11.76
C ASN A 839 -32.35 -55.72 11.79
N LYS A 840 -32.02 -56.79 11.03
CA LYS A 840 -32.76 -58.08 11.07
C LYS A 840 -32.81 -58.75 12.45
N LYS A 841 -31.98 -58.36 13.42
CA LYS A 841 -32.08 -58.83 14.83
C LYS A 841 -32.99 -57.93 15.67
N ILE A 842 -32.99 -56.62 15.45
CA ILE A 842 -33.86 -55.62 16.11
C ILE A 842 -35.33 -55.93 15.81
N VAL A 843 -35.71 -55.99 14.52
CA VAL A 843 -37.06 -56.37 14.06
C VAL A 843 -37.49 -57.73 14.65
N ARG A 844 -36.57 -58.70 14.73
CA ARG A 844 -36.83 -60.02 15.35
C ARG A 844 -36.95 -60.03 16.88
N GLN A 845 -36.62 -58.93 17.58
CA GLN A 845 -36.89 -58.77 19.02
C GLN A 845 -38.20 -58.03 19.25
N GLU A 846 -38.47 -57.01 18.43
CA GLU A 846 -39.74 -56.27 18.42
C GLU A 846 -40.94 -57.21 18.20
N VAL A 847 -40.92 -57.98 17.11
CA VAL A 847 -41.94 -59.01 16.77
C VAL A 847 -42.06 -60.11 17.85
N LYS A 848 -41.13 -60.17 18.82
CA LYS A 848 -41.16 -61.11 19.96
C LYS A 848 -41.51 -60.45 21.29
N GLY A 849 -41.90 -59.17 21.31
CA GLY A 849 -42.20 -58.41 22.52
C GLY A 849 -41.00 -58.28 23.48
N LYS A 850 -39.78 -58.28 22.93
CA LYS A 850 -38.51 -58.18 23.70
C LYS A 850 -37.80 -56.84 23.55
N LEU A 851 -38.44 -55.94 22.81
CA LEU A 851 -38.09 -54.57 22.50
C LEU A 851 -39.43 -53.92 22.11
N ASN A 852 -39.72 -52.69 22.51
CA ASN A 852 -40.92 -51.98 22.05
C ASN A 852 -40.66 -51.32 20.69
N SER A 853 -41.73 -50.93 19.97
CA SER A 853 -41.60 -50.39 18.62
C SER A 853 -40.92 -49.02 18.53
N ALA A 854 -40.99 -48.17 19.56
CA ALA A 854 -40.29 -46.88 19.58
C ALA A 854 -38.77 -47.09 19.65
N ASP A 855 -38.32 -47.88 20.62
CA ASP A 855 -36.90 -48.24 20.77
C ASP A 855 -36.38 -49.10 19.61
N ALA A 856 -37.25 -49.89 18.96
CA ALA A 856 -36.90 -50.58 17.72
C ALA A 856 -36.70 -49.62 16.55
N HIS A 857 -37.58 -48.62 16.41
CA HIS A 857 -37.51 -47.62 15.34
C HIS A 857 -36.28 -46.71 15.47
N GLU A 858 -35.99 -46.20 16.66
CA GLU A 858 -34.77 -45.40 16.91
C GLU A 858 -33.48 -46.20 16.65
N LEU A 859 -33.42 -47.47 17.09
CA LEU A 859 -32.28 -48.34 16.80
C LEU A 859 -32.17 -48.73 15.33
N ILE A 860 -33.27 -48.72 14.57
CA ILE A 860 -33.26 -48.93 13.12
C ILE A 860 -32.76 -47.68 12.41
N ALA A 861 -33.24 -46.49 12.77
CA ALA A 861 -32.79 -45.22 12.19
C ALA A 861 -31.26 -45.05 12.30
N LEU A 862 -30.68 -45.32 13.48
CA LEU A 862 -29.23 -45.28 13.69
C LEU A 862 -28.47 -46.38 12.91
N LEU A 863 -29.06 -47.56 12.73
CA LEU A 863 -28.44 -48.64 11.95
C LEU A 863 -28.51 -48.41 10.44
N ASP A 864 -29.57 -47.77 9.96
CA ASP A 864 -29.79 -47.47 8.55
C ASP A 864 -28.95 -46.24 8.14
N ALA A 865 -28.80 -45.25 9.02
CA ALA A 865 -27.79 -44.19 8.89
C ALA A 865 -26.36 -44.76 8.81
N LEU A 866 -26.02 -45.73 9.67
CA LEU A 866 -24.74 -46.45 9.57
C LEU A 866 -24.62 -47.35 8.32
N GLU A 867 -25.72 -47.73 7.66
CA GLU A 867 -25.69 -48.51 6.41
C GLU A 867 -25.33 -47.63 5.20
N ALA A 868 -25.56 -46.30 5.25
CA ALA A 868 -25.01 -45.35 4.26
C ALA A 868 -23.47 -45.32 4.27
N TYR A 869 -22.83 -45.49 5.44
CA TYR A 869 -21.39 -45.61 5.59
C TYR A 869 -20.87 -47.06 5.42
N ALA A 870 -21.70 -48.04 5.05
CA ALA A 870 -21.25 -49.44 5.01
C ALA A 870 -20.15 -49.72 3.96
N ASP A 871 -20.08 -48.89 2.92
CA ASP A 871 -19.06 -48.95 1.86
C ASP A 871 -17.81 -48.10 2.17
N THR A 872 -17.72 -47.48 3.35
CA THR A 872 -16.48 -46.92 3.92
C THR A 872 -15.81 -47.92 4.90
N VAL A 873 -14.57 -47.64 5.31
CA VAL A 873 -13.77 -48.58 6.13
C VAL A 873 -13.99 -48.37 7.61
N ALA A 874 -13.77 -47.13 8.05
CA ALA A 874 -14.30 -46.59 9.29
C ALA A 874 -15.79 -46.28 9.08
N LEU A 875 -16.63 -46.75 10.00
CA LEU A 875 -18.01 -46.30 10.14
C LEU A 875 -18.03 -45.10 11.08
N ASP A 876 -18.98 -44.18 10.88
CA ASP A 876 -19.10 -42.97 11.67
C ASP A 876 -19.02 -43.23 13.19
N ALA A 877 -18.10 -42.52 13.85
CA ALA A 877 -17.78 -42.75 15.25
C ALA A 877 -18.87 -42.21 16.20
N GLN A 878 -19.56 -41.13 15.82
CA GLN A 878 -20.63 -40.54 16.62
C GLN A 878 -21.87 -41.43 16.59
N LEU A 879 -22.35 -41.82 15.40
CA LEU A 879 -23.47 -42.75 15.22
C LEU A 879 -23.19 -44.11 15.87
N LEU A 880 -21.93 -44.59 15.87
CA LEU A 880 -21.55 -45.77 16.65
C LEU A 880 -21.66 -45.54 18.16
N SER A 881 -21.31 -44.36 18.70
CA SER A 881 -21.49 -44.03 20.12
C SER A 881 -22.97 -43.86 20.48
N GLU A 882 -23.74 -43.10 19.70
CA GLU A 882 -25.18 -42.92 19.89
C GLU A 882 -25.93 -44.26 19.90
N LEU A 883 -25.62 -45.16 18.94
CA LEU A 883 -26.15 -46.51 18.91
C LEU A 883 -25.77 -47.30 20.18
N LYS A 884 -24.53 -47.17 20.65
CA LYS A 884 -24.00 -47.83 21.85
C LYS A 884 -24.64 -47.31 23.14
N GLU A 885 -24.92 -46.01 23.22
CA GLU A 885 -25.55 -45.33 24.34
C GLU A 885 -27.04 -45.59 24.39
N LYS A 886 -27.75 -45.51 23.25
CA LYS A 886 -29.15 -45.96 23.14
C LYS A 886 -29.28 -47.42 23.58
N ILE A 887 -28.46 -48.35 23.07
CA ILE A 887 -28.46 -49.76 23.52
C ILE A 887 -28.18 -49.89 25.04
N GLN A 888 -27.39 -48.98 25.63
CA GLN A 888 -27.13 -48.96 27.07
C GLN A 888 -28.30 -48.42 27.90
N SER A 889 -29.08 -47.45 27.42
CA SER A 889 -30.21 -46.88 28.15
C SER A 889 -31.44 -47.81 28.22
N LEU A 890 -31.70 -48.61 27.17
CA LEU A 890 -32.89 -49.47 27.11
C LEU A 890 -32.97 -50.53 28.22
N ASP A 891 -34.15 -50.76 28.82
CA ASP A 891 -34.36 -51.88 29.75
C ASP A 891 -34.48 -53.23 29.02
N LEU A 892 -33.33 -53.76 28.60
CA LEU A 892 -33.20 -55.04 27.91
C LEU A 892 -32.52 -56.08 28.79
N LYS A 893 -33.08 -57.30 28.80
CA LYS A 893 -32.48 -58.47 29.46
C LYS A 893 -30.98 -58.57 29.12
N LYS A 894 -30.14 -58.73 30.15
CA LYS A 894 -28.67 -58.65 30.08
C LYS A 894 -28.03 -59.43 28.91
N SER A 895 -28.57 -60.60 28.58
CA SER A 895 -28.12 -61.43 27.44
C SER A 895 -28.51 -60.89 26.06
N LEU A 896 -29.60 -60.13 25.94
CA LEU A 896 -29.95 -59.37 24.75
C LEU A 896 -29.07 -58.13 24.63
N LYS A 897 -29.01 -57.27 25.67
CA LYS A 897 -28.20 -56.02 25.67
C LYS A 897 -26.74 -56.28 25.30
N GLY A 898 -26.06 -57.18 26.02
CA GLY A 898 -24.69 -57.59 25.69
C GLY A 898 -24.56 -58.28 24.33
N GLY A 899 -25.65 -58.86 23.80
CA GLY A 899 -25.70 -59.40 22.44
C GLY A 899 -26.00 -58.37 21.33
N LEU A 900 -26.27 -57.12 21.68
CA LEU A 900 -26.33 -55.98 20.74
C LEU A 900 -25.01 -55.18 20.82
N LEU A 901 -24.49 -54.90 22.02
CA LEU A 901 -23.18 -54.27 22.21
C LEU A 901 -22.04 -55.05 21.51
N ARG A 902 -22.02 -56.40 21.62
CA ARG A 902 -21.12 -57.30 20.86
C ARG A 902 -21.28 -57.30 19.33
N ARG A 903 -22.15 -56.46 18.78
CA ARG A 903 -22.24 -56.16 17.34
C ARG A 903 -21.62 -54.81 17.03
N VAL A 904 -21.89 -53.79 17.86
CA VAL A 904 -21.17 -52.50 17.82
C VAL A 904 -19.66 -52.73 17.97
N GLU A 905 -19.23 -53.51 18.97
CA GLU A 905 -17.82 -53.96 19.16
C GLU A 905 -17.17 -54.62 17.92
N LYS A 906 -17.95 -55.11 16.94
CA LYS A 906 -17.46 -55.74 15.70
C LYS A 906 -17.43 -54.79 14.51
N LEU A 907 -18.23 -53.72 14.56
CA LEU A 907 -18.19 -52.56 13.68
C LEU A 907 -17.00 -51.67 14.06
N GLU A 908 -16.79 -51.41 15.36
CA GLU A 908 -15.63 -50.69 15.92
C GLU A 908 -14.28 -51.39 15.65
N ASN A 909 -14.25 -52.69 15.35
CA ASN A 909 -12.99 -53.43 15.27
C ASN A 909 -12.27 -53.25 13.92
N THR A 910 -11.24 -52.39 13.93
CA THR A 910 -10.35 -52.06 12.80
C THR A 910 -8.96 -52.71 12.92
N GLN A 911 -8.68 -53.43 14.02
CA GLN A 911 -7.35 -53.97 14.41
C GLN A 911 -6.63 -54.83 13.34
N MET A 912 -7.32 -55.35 12.32
CA MET A 912 -6.69 -56.06 11.20
C MET A 912 -5.92 -55.13 10.24
N LEU A 913 -6.34 -53.85 10.19
CA LEU A 913 -5.89 -52.81 9.27
C LEU A 913 -4.74 -52.00 9.85
N THR A 914 -4.84 -51.55 11.09
CA THR A 914 -3.72 -50.95 11.85
C THR A 914 -2.51 -51.91 11.94
N ARG A 915 -2.77 -53.20 12.18
CA ARG A 915 -1.74 -54.28 12.08
C ARG A 915 -1.24 -54.57 10.65
N ALA A 916 -1.84 -53.97 9.62
CA ALA A 916 -1.32 -53.97 8.24
C ALA A 916 -0.45 -52.73 8.02
N LEU A 917 -0.95 -51.54 8.35
CA LEU A 917 -0.28 -50.25 8.27
C LEU A 917 1.05 -50.26 9.03
N SER A 918 1.02 -50.63 10.31
CA SER A 918 2.21 -50.82 11.15
C SER A 918 3.28 -51.74 10.51
N LYS A 919 2.88 -52.73 9.68
CA LYS A 919 3.83 -53.59 8.93
C LYS A 919 4.36 -52.95 7.65
N ILE A 920 3.74 -51.90 7.12
CA ILE A 920 4.28 -51.03 6.07
C ILE A 920 5.26 -50.05 6.72
N SER A 921 4.82 -49.29 7.74
CA SER A 921 5.63 -48.31 8.47
C SER A 921 6.90 -48.91 9.07
N ALA A 922 6.81 -50.08 9.73
CA ALA A 922 7.98 -50.81 10.23
C ALA A 922 8.89 -51.41 9.13
N THR A 923 8.42 -51.48 7.88
CA THR A 923 9.29 -51.83 6.73
C THR A 923 10.06 -50.62 6.25
N ILE A 924 9.38 -49.48 6.11
CA ILE A 924 9.96 -48.17 5.73
C ILE A 924 11.01 -47.73 6.75
N MET A 925 10.65 -47.62 8.04
CA MET A 925 11.58 -47.26 9.13
C MET A 925 12.82 -48.15 9.23
N ARG A 926 12.70 -49.44 8.93
CA ARG A 926 13.82 -50.40 8.95
C ARG A 926 14.69 -50.32 7.69
N LYS A 927 14.22 -49.63 6.65
CA LYS A 927 14.88 -49.50 5.34
C LYS A 927 15.54 -48.12 5.15
N GLY A 928 14.90 -47.02 5.55
CA GLY A 928 15.59 -45.72 5.66
C GLY A 928 16.81 -45.80 6.60
N LYS A 929 16.65 -46.41 7.79
CA LYS A 929 17.75 -46.74 8.72
C LYS A 929 18.83 -47.72 8.21
N LYS A 930 18.81 -48.09 6.92
CA LYS A 930 19.84 -48.87 6.23
C LYS A 930 20.43 -48.16 5.01
N GLY A 931 19.98 -46.95 4.68
CA GLY A 931 20.30 -46.29 3.42
C GLY A 931 19.65 -46.96 2.19
N ASP A 932 18.58 -47.75 2.39
CA ASP A 932 17.81 -48.34 1.27
C ASP A 932 16.75 -47.37 0.69
N MET A 933 16.66 -46.14 1.21
CA MET A 933 15.90 -44.98 0.73
C MET A 933 16.43 -43.71 1.43
N SER A 934 16.11 -42.52 0.93
CA SER A 934 16.42 -41.24 1.60
C SER A 934 15.57 -41.03 2.87
N ASP A 935 16.05 -40.19 3.79
CA ASP A 935 15.28 -39.85 5.01
C ASP A 935 14.03 -39.00 4.70
N ALA A 936 14.08 -38.13 3.67
CA ALA A 936 12.92 -37.37 3.20
C ALA A 936 11.80 -38.31 2.70
N SER A 937 12.12 -39.20 1.75
CA SER A 937 11.18 -40.21 1.26
C SER A 937 10.71 -41.18 2.34
N MET A 938 11.51 -41.41 3.38
CA MET A 938 11.08 -42.16 4.57
C MET A 938 10.01 -41.39 5.35
N GLN A 939 10.22 -40.09 5.62
CA GLN A 939 9.28 -39.24 6.37
C GLN A 939 7.97 -39.01 5.61
N GLU A 940 8.06 -38.66 4.33
CA GLU A 940 6.93 -38.50 3.39
C GLU A 940 5.92 -39.66 3.48
N LEU A 941 6.42 -40.88 3.25
CA LEU A 941 5.62 -42.12 3.26
C LEU A 941 5.07 -42.47 4.64
N LEU A 942 5.81 -42.17 5.72
CA LEU A 942 5.37 -42.47 7.08
C LEU A 942 4.22 -41.56 7.51
N GLN A 943 4.28 -40.27 7.20
CA GLN A 943 3.21 -39.33 7.54
C GLN A 943 1.96 -39.57 6.69
N LEU A 944 2.09 -39.94 5.41
CA LEU A 944 0.94 -40.41 4.62
C LEU A 944 0.32 -41.68 5.22
N LEU A 945 1.13 -42.60 5.75
CA LEU A 945 0.63 -43.77 6.46
C LEU A 945 -0.07 -43.45 7.79
N VAL A 946 0.28 -42.35 8.46
CA VAL A 946 -0.45 -41.85 9.64
C VAL A 946 -1.84 -41.35 9.26
N GLN A 947 -1.99 -40.67 8.11
CA GLN A 947 -3.29 -40.21 7.62
C GLN A 947 -4.16 -41.37 7.12
N ILE A 948 -3.56 -42.36 6.46
CA ILE A 948 -4.24 -43.63 6.15
C ILE A 948 -4.63 -44.39 7.45
N GLU A 949 -3.93 -44.18 8.57
CA GLU A 949 -4.33 -44.73 9.88
C GLU A 949 -5.42 -43.89 10.58
N ALA A 950 -5.49 -42.57 10.35
CA ALA A 950 -6.55 -41.70 10.87
C ALA A 950 -7.93 -42.00 10.23
N VAL A 951 -7.95 -42.40 8.96
CA VAL A 951 -9.18 -42.73 8.19
C VAL A 951 -9.62 -44.21 8.37
N ILE A 952 -9.06 -44.99 9.33
CA ILE A 952 -9.19 -46.48 9.39
C ILE A 952 -9.73 -47.12 10.68
#